data_AF-A0A7W0W602-F1
#
_entry.id   AF-A0A7W0W602-F1
#
_cell.length_a   1.000
_cell.length_b   1.000
_cell.length_c   1.000
_cell.angle_alpha   90.00
_cell.angle_beta   90.00
_cell.angle_gamma   90.00
#
_symmetry.space_group_name_H-M   'P 1'
#
loop_
_entity.id
_entity.type
_entity.pdbx_description
1 polymer ?
#
loop_
_entity_poly.entity_id
_entity_poly.type
_entity_poly.pdbx_seq_one_letter_code
_entity_poly.pdbx_strand_id
1 'polypeptide(L)'
;MSEADHLRQKIDRLRARLRDERDEDVREALETQLERCLGQLAALTHPAPAPTSDRAPGSGQQELHDDSRVYGANVLTNLGHIWINQTFMQPTSSGKTTERLLDEYVVQVQFNANRLVLGTDTQDTDQEQMSLDHVWTMLNAQWLPPSAPSLDLDKLHALGDAQYDHTVLSEKPGGRITMLSPVLQALGEKQHHHAVLLGGTGGGKTTVISYLAAAQAEAIKTPAKRGALHQQGWYHTALLPVRVRLKQVVPLTDSEHQTYHALWEVVSELNLMGRDFNPSTAKAEDQARLRNAVEELLTEGKGLLLLDGLDEVPLERLAAVKRCITNAQAMFGKSRIIVSCRIRDYENPPPPPYPGRQMIGLPTLRLELFDLAGQQEYVRRYYAELGRNRPSNEDSSTIRAKSATLRAELVKNTTLAELTRTPLLLALMVYVNMEHTKLPDSEGKLLHLCVDELLKRRAPTEAGDHVPLDQLHAMVALIAYHAHGLEEQQGAAFNGLDDAAIEGLIKGYYQAIYSHPGQGRQVGEWTARAKDRLLNSNGLLHESGNNAAAPSYDFPHRLFQQFLAGLYLLDTKFHEECVSLVTQPHWRLSLNLMANYAPYSLHHSTVFSLVQTLLIGSTAQQIRGAELLISMTRLKVRPDLWRHASTAMEALSIAEPQVSTPPSIPTQPTPHERLAAGLALGELGDPRFVQPDGSPSPITKRLVKLTPGKFDLKNDDNELRRITLPQFWIGHLPITNAEYLQFVDAGGYRDDRWWPTSAARRWRDADQDWIAELRGIAKLGYISRGDYQISELIRSRSAPAFWDEQRFNRPTQPLVGINWWEANAFCAWLNVQHHGWLAAVAPGIELKFRLPSDFEWERAARNGDARTYPWGNEWREGYANTEEIGFNQTSPVGLFAQGTWPGGPLDLTGNVWEWTRSVYVPYDIDYDPQRLYTTPDNRMSIRGGSWSRDESYGRCAVRYNDHPFYYGNKLGLRVVVVPSPPALLPRMGEGS
;
A
#
# COMPACT_ATOMS: atom_id res chain seq x y z
N MET A 1 30.96 -36.16 -50.98
CA MET A 1 30.33 -34.93 -50.47
C MET A 1 31.33 -34.23 -49.59
N SER A 2 31.56 -32.93 -49.77
CA SER A 2 32.42 -32.17 -48.86
C SER A 2 31.78 -32.10 -47.48
N GLU A 3 32.57 -31.90 -46.43
CA GLU A 3 32.07 -31.71 -45.06
C GLU A 3 31.07 -30.54 -44.97
N ALA A 4 31.30 -29.50 -45.79
CA ALA A 4 30.37 -28.39 -45.99
C ALA A 4 29.03 -28.82 -46.62
N ASP A 5 29.02 -29.74 -47.59
CA ASP A 5 27.77 -30.27 -48.18
C ASP A 5 26.96 -31.09 -47.18
N HIS A 6 27.64 -31.84 -46.31
CA HIS A 6 26.98 -32.63 -45.28
C HIS A 6 26.33 -31.73 -44.20
N LEU A 7 27.02 -30.66 -43.81
CA LEU A 7 26.49 -29.64 -42.90
C LEU A 7 25.28 -28.91 -43.50
N ARG A 8 25.32 -28.57 -44.80
CA ARG A 8 24.18 -27.95 -45.51
C ARG A 8 22.94 -28.85 -45.50
N GLN A 9 23.08 -30.14 -45.82
CA GLN A 9 21.96 -31.08 -45.74
C GLN A 9 21.40 -31.23 -44.33
N LYS A 10 22.26 -31.23 -43.30
CA LYS A 10 21.84 -31.34 -41.91
C LYS A 10 21.08 -30.11 -41.44
N ILE A 11 21.54 -28.92 -41.85
CA ILE A 11 20.87 -27.63 -41.61
C ILE A 11 19.47 -27.63 -42.22
N ASP A 12 19.32 -28.09 -43.47
CA ASP A 12 18.01 -28.12 -44.14
C ASP A 12 17.02 -29.07 -43.45
N ARG A 13 17.49 -30.24 -42.97
CA ARG A 13 16.65 -31.17 -42.19
C ARG A 13 16.23 -30.58 -40.84
N LEU A 14 17.14 -29.89 -40.15
CA LEU A 14 16.83 -29.22 -38.87
C LEU A 14 15.80 -28.12 -39.07
N ARG A 15 15.96 -27.28 -40.11
CA ARG A 15 14.99 -26.22 -40.46
C ARG A 15 13.62 -26.78 -40.83
N ALA A 16 13.57 -27.90 -41.55
CA ALA A 16 12.31 -28.55 -41.90
C ALA A 16 11.60 -29.05 -40.63
N ARG A 17 12.31 -29.75 -39.75
CA ARG A 17 11.75 -30.25 -38.49
C ARG A 17 11.28 -29.11 -37.57
N LEU A 18 12.00 -28.00 -37.54
CA LEU A 18 11.64 -26.83 -36.72
C LEU A 18 10.32 -26.16 -37.14
N ARG A 19 9.94 -26.26 -38.42
CA ARG A 19 8.69 -25.67 -38.92
C ARG A 19 7.45 -26.40 -38.41
N ASP A 20 7.57 -27.70 -38.18
CA ASP A 20 6.43 -28.56 -37.84
C ASP A 20 6.37 -28.90 -36.34
N GLU A 21 7.40 -28.55 -35.55
CA GLU A 21 7.49 -28.87 -34.12
C GLU A 21 6.69 -27.88 -33.25
N ARG A 22 5.82 -28.43 -32.40
CA ARG A 22 4.89 -27.67 -31.53
C ARG A 22 5.26 -27.70 -30.05
N ASP A 23 6.20 -28.56 -29.66
CA ASP A 23 6.73 -28.65 -28.30
C ASP A 23 7.89 -27.65 -28.12
N GLU A 24 7.78 -26.71 -27.18
CA GLU A 24 8.75 -25.62 -27.01
C GLU A 24 10.13 -26.11 -26.55
N ASP A 25 10.21 -27.14 -25.69
CA ASP A 25 11.48 -27.66 -25.18
C ASP A 25 12.26 -28.39 -26.30
N VAL A 26 11.56 -29.12 -27.16
CA VAL A 26 12.16 -29.80 -28.32
C VAL A 26 12.60 -28.79 -29.38
N ARG A 27 11.84 -27.70 -29.53
CA ARG A 27 12.14 -26.63 -30.48
C ARG A 27 13.42 -25.87 -30.09
N GLU A 28 13.59 -25.52 -28.81
CA GLU A 28 14.81 -24.85 -28.31
C GLU A 28 16.07 -25.71 -28.52
N ALA A 29 15.95 -27.03 -28.29
CA ALA A 29 17.05 -27.96 -28.53
C ALA A 29 17.44 -28.06 -30.01
N LEU A 30 16.45 -28.05 -30.93
CA LEU A 30 16.68 -28.07 -32.37
C LEU A 30 17.28 -26.75 -32.90
N GLU A 31 16.88 -25.61 -32.35
CA GLU A 31 17.45 -24.28 -32.68
C GLU A 31 18.93 -24.20 -32.28
N THR A 32 19.27 -24.65 -31.06
CA THR A 32 20.65 -24.72 -30.58
C THR A 32 21.51 -25.62 -31.49
N GLN A 33 20.96 -26.74 -31.95
CA GLN A 33 21.67 -27.66 -32.85
C GLN A 33 21.87 -27.05 -34.25
N LEU A 34 20.92 -26.24 -34.72
CA LEU A 34 20.98 -25.53 -35.99
C LEU A 34 22.06 -24.45 -36.00
N GLU A 35 22.14 -23.62 -34.95
CA GLU A 35 23.17 -22.58 -34.80
C GLU A 35 24.58 -23.18 -34.82
N ARG A 36 24.78 -24.30 -34.13
CA ARG A 36 26.08 -24.99 -34.10
C ARG A 36 26.52 -25.45 -35.49
N CYS A 37 25.59 -25.99 -36.29
CA CYS A 37 25.90 -26.44 -37.64
C CYS A 37 26.21 -25.26 -38.58
N LEU A 38 25.52 -24.12 -38.42
CA LEU A 38 25.77 -22.90 -39.20
C LEU A 38 27.16 -22.31 -38.88
N GLY A 39 27.57 -22.28 -37.61
CA GLY A 39 28.90 -21.83 -37.22
C GLY A 39 30.03 -22.69 -37.78
N GLN A 40 29.84 -24.02 -37.79
CA GLN A 40 30.81 -24.96 -38.39
C GLN A 40 30.93 -24.78 -39.91
N LEU A 41 29.81 -24.53 -40.59
CA LEU A 41 29.82 -24.29 -42.03
C LEU A 41 30.57 -22.98 -42.40
N ALA A 42 30.40 -21.92 -41.59
CA ALA A 42 31.07 -20.63 -41.80
C ALA A 42 32.59 -20.74 -41.67
N ALA A 43 33.08 -21.52 -40.69
CA ALA A 43 34.50 -21.74 -40.47
C ALA A 43 35.19 -22.50 -41.63
N LEU A 44 34.46 -23.38 -42.33
CA LEU A 44 34.98 -24.14 -43.47
C LEU A 44 35.06 -23.31 -44.77
N THR A 45 34.34 -22.19 -44.86
CA THR A 45 34.24 -21.40 -46.11
C THR A 45 35.20 -20.21 -46.21
N HIS A 46 35.89 -19.82 -45.13
CA HIS A 46 36.80 -18.65 -45.14
C HIS A 46 38.09 -18.86 -44.31
N PRO A 47 39.21 -19.31 -44.92
CA PRO A 47 40.52 -19.31 -44.25
C PRO A 47 41.23 -17.94 -44.41
N ALA A 48 41.85 -17.43 -43.34
CA ALA A 48 42.49 -16.11 -43.29
C ALA A 48 43.92 -16.07 -43.91
N PRO A 49 44.40 -14.92 -44.44
CA PRO A 49 45.73 -14.83 -45.09
C PRO A 49 46.86 -14.37 -44.12
N ALA A 50 48.11 -14.71 -44.47
CA ALA A 50 49.33 -14.39 -43.73
C ALA A 50 49.93 -13.00 -44.05
N PRO A 51 50.77 -12.39 -43.18
CA PRO A 51 51.16 -10.98 -43.30
C PRO A 51 52.53 -10.74 -43.97
N THR A 52 52.68 -9.60 -44.64
CA THR A 52 53.96 -9.06 -45.16
C THR A 52 54.24 -7.65 -44.64
N SER A 53 55.51 -7.40 -44.34
CA SER A 53 56.15 -6.17 -43.86
C SER A 53 56.47 -5.16 -44.98
N ASP A 54 56.38 -3.84 -44.74
CA ASP A 54 57.52 -2.90 -44.91
C ASP A 54 57.24 -1.43 -44.51
N ARG A 55 58.34 -0.67 -44.40
CA ARG A 55 58.64 0.60 -43.67
C ARG A 55 58.15 1.94 -44.27
N ALA A 56 57.79 2.89 -43.38
CA ALA A 56 58.18 4.33 -43.17
C ALA A 56 58.52 5.31 -44.34
N PRO A 57 58.70 6.65 -44.12
CA PRO A 57 58.03 7.68 -43.27
C PRO A 57 57.75 9.04 -43.99
N GLY A 58 57.02 9.99 -43.38
CA GLY A 58 57.21 11.44 -43.67
C GLY A 58 56.01 12.42 -43.59
N SER A 59 56.08 13.32 -42.59
CA SER A 59 55.67 14.74 -42.55
C SER A 59 54.22 15.23 -42.83
N GLY A 60 53.68 16.00 -41.86
CA GLY A 60 53.20 17.36 -42.14
C GLY A 60 51.71 17.69 -41.93
N GLN A 61 51.42 18.37 -40.81
CA GLN A 61 50.39 19.41 -40.59
C GLN A 61 48.88 19.06 -40.57
N GLN A 62 48.24 19.39 -39.42
CA GLN A 62 47.00 20.18 -39.21
C GLN A 62 45.90 20.08 -40.29
N GLU A 63 44.65 19.67 -40.01
CA GLU A 63 43.71 20.23 -39.03
C GLU A 63 42.51 19.29 -38.78
N LEU A 64 41.76 19.53 -37.70
CA LEU A 64 40.59 18.76 -37.23
C LEU A 64 39.43 18.73 -38.23
N HIS A 65 38.85 17.54 -38.47
CA HIS A 65 37.43 17.25 -38.24
C HIS A 65 37.13 15.75 -38.44
N ASP A 66 36.67 15.14 -37.35
CA ASP A 66 35.49 14.26 -37.27
C ASP A 66 35.30 13.16 -38.35
N ASP A 67 35.70 11.93 -38.01
CA ASP A 67 34.91 10.74 -38.35
C ASP A 67 35.40 9.53 -37.55
N SER A 68 34.50 8.84 -36.82
CA SER A 68 34.69 7.41 -36.57
C SER A 68 33.37 6.69 -36.30
N ARG A 69 32.85 6.07 -37.37
CA ARG A 69 32.11 4.83 -37.31
C ARG A 69 33.02 3.67 -37.74
N VAL A 70 32.89 2.56 -37.01
CA VAL A 70 33.11 1.13 -37.36
C VAL A 70 34.48 0.48 -37.12
N TYR A 71 34.37 -0.77 -36.67
CA TYR A 71 35.32 -1.89 -36.51
C TYR A 71 36.05 -1.91 -35.16
N GLY A 72 36.19 -3.04 -34.47
CA GLY A 72 36.08 -4.46 -34.82
C GLY A 72 37.06 -5.20 -33.90
N ALA A 73 36.66 -6.34 -33.37
CA ALA A 73 37.34 -7.06 -32.30
C ALA A 73 38.76 -7.58 -32.65
N ASN A 74 39.63 -7.58 -31.63
CA ASN A 74 40.70 -8.54 -31.26
C ASN A 74 41.74 -7.74 -30.45
N VAL A 75 42.10 -8.07 -29.21
CA VAL A 75 42.97 -9.19 -28.85
C VAL A 75 42.70 -9.59 -27.38
N LEU A 76 42.21 -10.82 -27.16
CA LEU A 76 42.35 -11.56 -25.91
C LEU A 76 43.60 -12.45 -26.06
N THR A 77 44.74 -12.03 -25.50
CA THR A 77 45.86 -12.90 -25.13
C THR A 77 46.77 -12.15 -24.15
N ASN A 78 46.51 -12.31 -22.85
CA ASN A 78 47.46 -12.78 -21.83
C ASN A 78 47.01 -12.38 -20.42
N LEU A 79 47.04 -13.38 -19.54
CA LEU A 79 46.74 -13.33 -18.12
C LEU A 79 47.65 -12.35 -17.37
N GLY A 80 47.07 -11.65 -16.39
CA GLY A 80 47.79 -10.93 -15.33
C GLY A 80 47.70 -9.41 -15.45
N HIS A 81 47.16 -8.77 -14.41
CA HIS A 81 47.00 -7.33 -14.17
C HIS A 81 45.63 -6.73 -14.55
N ILE A 82 44.78 -6.62 -13.52
CA ILE A 82 43.61 -5.74 -13.47
C ILE A 82 44.14 -4.30 -13.55
N TRP A 83 43.89 -3.62 -14.67
CA TRP A 83 44.04 -2.17 -14.81
C TRP A 83 42.64 -1.60 -15.04
N ILE A 84 42.18 -0.70 -14.16
CA ILE A 84 41.00 0.13 -14.41
C ILE A 84 41.25 0.93 -15.70
N ASN A 85 40.36 0.78 -16.67
CA ASN A 85 40.49 1.39 -18.00
C ASN A 85 40.38 2.92 -17.94
N GLN A 86 41.22 3.57 -18.76
CA GLN A 86 41.55 5.00 -18.91
C GLN A 86 40.39 6.00 -19.17
N THR A 87 39.12 5.59 -19.05
CA THR A 87 37.96 6.48 -19.30
C THR A 87 37.34 7.03 -18.01
N PHE A 88 37.57 6.38 -16.86
CA PHE A 88 37.07 6.87 -15.56
C PHE A 88 38.11 7.73 -14.82
N MET A 89 39.37 7.33 -14.96
CA MET A 89 40.54 7.96 -14.36
C MET A 89 41.45 8.44 -15.50
N GLN A 90 41.22 9.67 -16.00
CA GLN A 90 42.34 10.38 -16.60
C GLN A 90 43.18 10.92 -15.43
N PRO A 91 44.51 10.76 -15.45
CA PRO A 91 45.35 11.00 -14.29
C PRO A 91 45.35 12.49 -13.94
N THR A 92 44.58 12.86 -12.92
CA THR A 92 44.74 14.12 -12.21
C THR A 92 45.91 13.99 -11.23
N SER A 93 47.14 13.99 -11.73
CA SER A 93 48.38 14.05 -10.91
C SER A 93 48.56 13.01 -9.77
N SER A 94 47.67 12.03 -9.62
CA SER A 94 47.63 11.11 -8.49
C SER A 94 48.32 9.79 -8.84
N GLY A 95 49.29 9.38 -8.02
CA GLY A 95 50.15 8.22 -8.31
C GLY A 95 49.44 6.87 -8.18
N LYS A 96 50.13 5.79 -8.59
CA LYS A 96 49.66 4.37 -8.55
C LYS A 96 49.04 3.93 -7.22
N THR A 97 49.41 4.56 -6.11
CA THR A 97 48.86 4.27 -4.77
C THR A 97 47.40 4.74 -4.64
N THR A 98 47.03 5.89 -5.22
CA THR A 98 45.67 6.44 -5.15
C THR A 98 44.69 5.60 -5.96
N GLU A 99 45.10 5.13 -7.14
CA GLU A 99 44.30 4.21 -7.97
C GLU A 99 43.98 2.92 -7.21
N ARG A 100 45.00 2.30 -6.58
CA ARG A 100 44.81 1.08 -5.77
C ARG A 100 43.80 1.29 -4.64
N LEU A 101 43.88 2.41 -3.92
CA LEU A 101 42.97 2.72 -2.82
C LEU A 101 41.52 2.92 -3.30
N LEU A 102 41.32 3.52 -4.47
CA LEU A 102 39.99 3.67 -5.06
C LEU A 102 39.43 2.32 -5.53
N ASP A 103 40.26 1.41 -6.05
CA ASP A 103 39.84 0.06 -6.42
C ASP A 103 39.36 -0.73 -5.20
N GLU A 104 40.16 -0.71 -4.13
CA GLU A 104 39.82 -1.33 -2.83
C GLU A 104 38.51 -0.76 -2.28
N TYR A 105 38.34 0.56 -2.33
CA TYR A 105 37.11 1.24 -1.94
C TYR A 105 35.88 0.75 -2.73
N VAL A 106 35.97 0.70 -4.06
CA VAL A 106 34.85 0.27 -4.92
C VAL A 106 34.47 -1.18 -4.65
N VAL A 107 35.44 -2.07 -4.44
CA VAL A 107 35.19 -3.47 -4.08
C VAL A 107 34.44 -3.55 -2.74
N GLN A 108 34.85 -2.76 -1.76
CA GLN A 108 34.21 -2.76 -0.44
C GLN A 108 32.79 -2.20 -0.49
N VAL A 109 32.55 -1.13 -1.25
CA VAL A 109 31.20 -0.57 -1.43
C VAL A 109 30.28 -1.61 -2.09
N GLN A 110 30.75 -2.31 -3.13
CA GLN A 110 29.97 -3.37 -3.75
C GLN A 110 29.62 -4.47 -2.74
N PHE A 111 30.61 -4.94 -1.98
CA PHE A 111 30.43 -6.01 -1.01
C PHE A 111 29.44 -5.63 0.09
N ASN A 112 29.57 -4.43 0.66
CA ASN A 112 28.70 -3.94 1.72
C ASN A 112 27.27 -3.66 1.24
N ALA A 113 27.11 -3.22 -0.01
CA ALA A 113 25.81 -2.80 -0.54
C ALA A 113 25.02 -3.93 -1.23
N ASN A 114 25.66 -4.99 -1.72
CA ASN A 114 24.99 -6.08 -2.45
C ASN A 114 24.38 -7.17 -1.55
N ARG A 115 24.22 -6.91 -0.25
CA ARG A 115 23.74 -7.89 0.73
C ARG A 115 22.27 -7.69 1.06
N LEU A 116 21.49 -8.78 1.03
CA LEU A 116 20.13 -8.80 1.57
C LEU A 116 20.17 -9.29 3.03
N VAL A 117 19.75 -8.45 3.97
CA VAL A 117 19.84 -8.72 5.42
C VAL A 117 18.92 -9.88 5.89
N LEU A 118 17.94 -10.28 5.07
CA LEU A 118 17.03 -11.42 5.35
C LEU A 118 17.44 -12.71 4.60
N GLY A 119 18.72 -12.84 4.25
CA GLY A 119 19.31 -14.08 3.74
C GLY A 119 19.50 -15.10 4.85
N THR A 120 19.18 -16.36 4.56
CA THR A 120 19.43 -17.50 5.42
C THR A 120 20.94 -17.64 5.67
N ASP A 121 21.44 -17.10 6.77
CA ASP A 121 22.80 -17.37 7.25
C ASP A 121 22.81 -18.81 7.80
N THR A 122 23.06 -19.76 6.93
CA THR A 122 23.43 -21.11 7.33
C THR A 122 24.91 -21.05 7.69
N GLN A 123 25.21 -21.50 8.92
CA GLN A 123 26.56 -21.53 9.48
C GLN A 123 27.45 -22.52 8.71
N ASP A 124 27.94 -22.14 7.53
CA ASP A 124 29.26 -22.53 7.03
C ASP A 124 29.51 -21.90 5.65
N THR A 125 30.62 -21.18 5.54
CA THR A 125 31.21 -20.58 4.33
C THR A 125 30.56 -19.32 3.75
N ASP A 126 31.41 -18.42 3.23
CA ASP A 126 31.09 -17.21 2.47
C ASP A 126 30.23 -17.46 1.18
N GLN A 127 29.62 -18.63 1.02
CA GLN A 127 28.98 -19.10 -0.21
C GLN A 127 27.44 -19.05 -0.21
N GLU A 128 26.76 -18.72 0.89
CA GLU A 128 25.28 -18.79 0.98
C GLU A 128 24.57 -17.43 1.17
N GLN A 129 25.24 -16.30 0.92
CA GLN A 129 24.61 -14.97 1.00
C GLN A 129 23.81 -14.63 -0.27
N MET A 130 22.53 -14.25 -0.13
CA MET A 130 21.70 -13.81 -1.25
C MET A 130 22.16 -12.46 -1.81
N SER A 131 22.31 -12.37 -3.12
CA SER A 131 22.71 -11.14 -3.80
C SER A 131 21.51 -10.22 -4.06
N LEU A 132 21.61 -8.97 -3.60
CA LEU A 132 20.59 -7.95 -3.87
C LEU A 132 20.43 -7.72 -5.39
N ASP A 133 21.51 -7.78 -6.16
CA ASP A 133 21.47 -7.61 -7.62
C ASP A 133 20.58 -8.65 -8.33
N HIS A 134 20.46 -9.86 -7.77
CA HIS A 134 19.65 -10.93 -8.33
C HIS A 134 18.18 -10.86 -7.89
N VAL A 135 17.93 -10.39 -6.67
CA VAL A 135 16.59 -10.27 -6.08
C VAL A 135 15.92 -8.95 -6.44
N TRP A 136 16.70 -7.91 -6.79
CA TRP A 136 16.18 -6.58 -7.13
C TRP A 136 15.08 -6.63 -8.18
N THR A 137 13.97 -5.97 -7.85
CA THR A 137 12.87 -5.71 -8.77
C THR A 137 12.50 -4.24 -8.81
N MET A 138 11.68 -3.93 -9.81
CA MET A 138 11.31 -2.57 -10.18
C MET A 138 10.36 -2.01 -9.14
N LEU A 139 10.89 -1.11 -8.31
CA LEU A 139 10.05 -0.28 -7.47
C LEU A 139 9.51 0.87 -8.32
N ASN A 140 8.20 1.05 -8.26
CA ASN A 140 7.53 2.19 -8.85
C ASN A 140 7.90 3.46 -8.06
N ALA A 141 7.96 4.59 -8.75
CA ALA A 141 8.25 5.87 -8.12
C ALA A 141 7.59 7.03 -8.86
N GLN A 142 7.25 8.09 -8.12
CA GLN A 142 6.61 9.28 -8.66
C GLN A 142 7.27 10.56 -8.12
N TRP A 143 7.59 11.50 -9.01
CA TRP A 143 8.04 12.84 -8.63
C TRP A 143 6.87 13.66 -8.07
N LEU A 144 7.11 14.31 -6.93
CA LEU A 144 6.15 15.24 -6.33
C LEU A 144 6.43 16.67 -6.83
N PRO A 145 5.38 17.50 -7.05
CA PRO A 145 5.55 18.86 -7.53
C PRO A 145 6.31 19.74 -6.51
N PRO A 146 7.23 20.63 -6.97
CA PRO A 146 7.91 21.58 -6.07
C PRO A 146 6.88 22.58 -5.52
N SER A 147 6.81 22.73 -4.20
CA SER A 147 5.87 23.59 -3.46
C SER A 147 4.37 23.25 -3.59
N ALA A 148 3.96 22.19 -2.90
CA ALA A 148 2.58 22.05 -2.43
C ALA A 148 2.56 22.13 -0.89
N PRO A 149 1.95 23.16 -0.27
CA PRO A 149 1.60 23.10 1.13
C PRO A 149 0.57 21.98 1.30
N SER A 150 0.87 20.99 2.15
CA SER A 150 -0.02 19.88 2.51
C SER A 150 -0.79 19.29 1.31
N LEU A 151 -0.10 18.51 0.49
CA LEU A 151 -0.76 17.66 -0.51
C LEU A 151 -1.36 16.46 0.22
N ASP A 152 -2.68 16.52 0.33
CA ASP A 152 -3.60 15.53 0.87
C ASP A 152 -3.25 14.08 0.47
N LEU A 153 -3.12 13.18 1.44
CA LEU A 153 -2.89 11.74 1.22
C LEU A 153 -4.00 11.13 0.36
N ASP A 154 -5.18 11.73 0.36
CA ASP A 154 -6.36 11.32 -0.42
C ASP A 154 -6.22 11.61 -1.92
N LYS A 155 -5.37 12.57 -2.34
CA LYS A 155 -5.08 12.85 -3.76
C LYS A 155 -4.07 11.89 -4.39
N LEU A 156 -3.28 11.18 -3.58
CA LEU A 156 -2.33 10.18 -4.07
C LEU A 156 -2.98 8.81 -4.29
N HIS A 157 -4.00 8.44 -3.51
CA HIS A 157 -4.84 7.30 -3.85
C HIS A 157 -5.66 7.53 -5.13
N ALA A 158 -6.02 8.79 -5.43
CA ALA A 158 -6.76 9.16 -6.65
C ALA A 158 -5.91 9.17 -7.93
N LEU A 159 -4.57 9.18 -7.83
CA LEU A 159 -3.67 9.13 -9.00
C LEU A 159 -3.27 7.70 -9.41
N GLY A 160 -3.71 6.68 -8.66
CA GLY A 160 -3.59 5.26 -9.06
C GLY A 160 -4.54 4.82 -10.18
N ASP A 161 -5.51 5.67 -10.57
CA ASP A 161 -6.53 5.39 -11.58
C ASP A 161 -6.31 6.16 -12.90
N ALA A 162 -5.20 6.89 -13.06
CA ALA A 162 -4.80 7.27 -14.40
C ALA A 162 -4.42 5.97 -15.12
N GLN A 163 -5.30 5.50 -16.02
CA GLN A 163 -4.95 4.57 -17.08
C GLN A 163 -3.81 5.15 -17.90
N TYR A 164 -2.58 5.08 -17.39
CA TYR A 164 -1.42 5.02 -18.24
C TYR A 164 -1.34 3.58 -18.70
N ASP A 165 -1.49 3.43 -20.00
CA ASP A 165 -1.24 2.20 -20.75
C ASP A 165 0.21 1.75 -20.48
N HIS A 166 0.43 1.02 -19.38
CA HIS A 166 1.77 0.68 -18.87
C HIS A 166 2.40 -0.52 -19.59
N THR A 167 1.82 -0.96 -20.70
CA THR A 167 2.49 -1.79 -21.68
C THR A 167 3.30 -0.92 -22.65
N VAL A 168 4.39 -0.30 -22.18
CA VAL A 168 5.54 -0.05 -23.07
C VAL A 168 6.46 -1.26 -22.99
N LEU A 169 5.91 -2.41 -23.38
CA LEU A 169 6.71 -3.49 -23.94
C LEU A 169 7.09 -2.99 -25.33
N SER A 170 8.31 -2.48 -25.52
CA SER A 170 8.79 -2.25 -26.88
C SER A 170 9.03 -3.61 -27.53
N GLU A 171 8.00 -4.20 -28.11
CA GLU A 171 8.15 -5.35 -28.99
C GLU A 171 8.88 -4.90 -30.25
N LYS A 172 10.20 -5.07 -30.27
CA LYS A 172 10.89 -5.31 -31.53
C LYS A 172 10.73 -6.80 -31.84
N PRO A 173 10.14 -7.18 -32.99
CA PRO A 173 10.00 -8.59 -33.33
C PRO A 173 11.40 -9.23 -33.39
N GLY A 174 11.67 -10.14 -32.44
CA GLY A 174 12.95 -10.85 -32.30
C GLY A 174 13.94 -10.32 -31.24
N GLY A 175 13.59 -9.32 -30.41
CA GLY A 175 14.47 -8.80 -29.35
C GLY A 175 14.02 -9.15 -27.93
N ARG A 176 14.95 -9.55 -27.04
CA ARG A 176 14.71 -9.73 -25.59
C ARG A 176 13.98 -8.51 -25.01
N ILE A 177 12.83 -8.75 -24.37
CA ILE A 177 12.09 -7.74 -23.60
C ILE A 177 13.01 -7.26 -22.47
N THR A 178 13.34 -5.96 -22.48
CA THR A 178 14.16 -5.34 -21.42
C THR A 178 13.23 -4.46 -20.61
N MET A 179 12.91 -4.87 -19.38
CA MET A 179 12.04 -4.09 -18.49
C MET A 179 12.82 -2.89 -17.92
N LEU A 180 12.21 -1.70 -17.93
CA LEU A 180 12.76 -0.46 -17.35
C LEU A 180 12.37 -0.35 -15.87
N SER A 181 13.29 0.06 -15.00
CA SER A 181 12.98 0.28 -13.57
C SER A 181 12.53 1.72 -13.35
N PRO A 182 11.27 1.99 -12.95
CA PRO A 182 10.74 3.35 -12.85
C PRO A 182 11.52 4.22 -11.86
N VAL A 183 11.90 3.66 -10.70
CA VAL A 183 12.75 4.39 -9.73
C VAL A 183 14.13 4.73 -10.29
N LEU A 184 14.78 3.83 -11.04
CA LEU A 184 16.11 4.09 -11.60
C LEU A 184 16.03 5.06 -12.78
N GLN A 185 14.96 4.98 -13.57
CA GLN A 185 14.65 5.94 -14.62
C GLN A 185 14.49 7.34 -14.03
N ALA A 186 13.62 7.50 -13.04
CA ALA A 186 13.39 8.78 -12.38
C ALA A 186 14.70 9.33 -11.77
N LEU A 187 15.44 8.51 -11.03
CA LEU A 187 16.73 8.91 -10.45
C LEU A 187 17.83 9.11 -11.49
N GLY A 188 17.67 8.59 -12.70
CA GLY A 188 18.58 8.73 -13.84
C GLY A 188 18.24 9.89 -14.78
N GLU A 189 17.15 10.61 -14.54
CA GLU A 189 16.76 11.78 -15.34
C GLU A 189 17.76 12.93 -15.15
N LYS A 190 18.10 13.61 -16.27
CA LYS A 190 19.02 14.76 -16.26
C LYS A 190 18.45 15.98 -15.54
N GLN A 191 17.12 16.08 -15.42
CA GLN A 191 16.43 17.23 -14.84
C GLN A 191 16.61 17.33 -13.33
N HIS A 192 16.80 16.21 -12.64
CA HIS A 192 16.86 16.15 -11.19
C HIS A 192 18.24 15.69 -10.75
N HIS A 193 19.18 16.61 -10.57
CA HIS A 193 20.56 16.29 -10.17
C HIS A 193 20.68 15.92 -8.69
N HIS A 194 19.79 16.46 -7.86
CA HIS A 194 19.65 16.15 -6.44
C HIS A 194 18.21 15.71 -6.18
N ALA A 195 18.00 14.80 -5.23
CA ALA A 195 16.67 14.29 -4.93
C ALA A 195 16.53 13.85 -3.46
N VAL A 196 15.32 13.98 -2.92
CA VAL A 196 14.93 13.29 -1.69
C VAL A 196 14.08 12.08 -2.05
N LEU A 197 14.57 10.87 -1.75
CA LEU A 197 13.86 9.62 -1.90
C LEU A 197 12.97 9.35 -0.68
N LEU A 198 11.67 9.54 -0.84
CA LEU A 198 10.66 9.28 0.17
C LEU A 198 10.10 7.86 0.04
N GLY A 199 9.77 7.23 1.15
CA GLY A 199 9.10 5.94 1.16
C GLY A 199 8.60 5.53 2.54
N GLY A 200 7.55 4.71 2.60
CA GLY A 200 6.98 4.18 3.84
C GLY A 200 7.93 3.25 4.62
N THR A 201 7.49 2.81 5.79
CA THR A 201 8.18 1.73 6.55
C THR A 201 8.22 0.46 5.71
N GLY A 202 9.38 -0.18 5.58
CA GLY A 202 9.55 -1.36 4.72
C GLY A 202 9.47 -1.11 3.22
N GLY A 203 9.22 0.14 2.77
CA GLY A 203 9.02 0.51 1.36
C GLY A 203 10.27 0.50 0.47
N GLY A 204 11.40 -0.05 0.93
CA GLY A 204 12.58 -0.26 0.09
C GLY A 204 13.55 0.91 -0.10
N LYS A 205 13.43 2.02 0.65
CA LYS A 205 14.36 3.18 0.56
C LYS A 205 15.83 2.79 0.63
N THR A 206 16.22 2.12 1.72
CA THR A 206 17.58 1.62 1.93
C THR A 206 17.96 0.57 0.89
N THR A 207 16.99 -0.23 0.41
CA THR A 207 17.19 -1.21 -0.66
C THR A 207 17.56 -0.53 -1.98
N VAL A 208 16.87 0.55 -2.37
CA VAL A 208 17.18 1.35 -3.57
C VAL A 208 18.58 1.95 -3.46
N ILE A 209 18.90 2.57 -2.31
CA ILE A 209 20.23 3.14 -2.06
C ILE A 209 21.32 2.06 -2.14
N SER A 210 21.10 0.90 -1.53
CA SER A 210 22.06 -0.20 -1.52
C SER A 210 22.24 -0.79 -2.91
N TYR A 211 21.16 -0.99 -3.65
CA TYR A 211 21.20 -1.47 -5.03
C TYR A 211 21.96 -0.49 -5.94
N LEU A 212 21.65 0.81 -5.87
CA LEU A 212 22.37 1.82 -6.64
C LEU A 212 23.87 1.81 -6.32
N ALA A 213 24.25 1.76 -5.04
CA ALA A 213 25.66 1.68 -4.66
C ALA A 213 26.35 0.44 -5.24
N ALA A 214 25.73 -0.74 -5.10
CA ALA A 214 26.27 -2.00 -5.61
C ALA A 214 26.39 -2.01 -7.14
N ALA A 215 25.33 -1.59 -7.84
CA ALA A 215 25.26 -1.57 -9.29
C ALA A 215 26.24 -0.55 -9.91
N GLN A 216 26.42 0.62 -9.29
CA GLN A 216 27.44 1.59 -9.72
C GLN A 216 28.86 1.04 -9.52
N ALA A 217 29.14 0.46 -8.35
CA ALA A 217 30.45 -0.12 -8.07
C ALA A 217 30.78 -1.27 -9.04
N GLU A 218 29.81 -2.15 -9.32
CA GLU A 218 29.97 -3.21 -10.31
C GLU A 218 30.12 -2.66 -11.73
N ALA A 219 29.45 -1.56 -12.09
CA ALA A 219 29.62 -0.90 -13.39
C ALA A 219 30.98 -0.19 -13.56
N ILE A 220 31.62 0.21 -12.45
CA ILE A 220 33.01 0.70 -12.43
C ILE A 220 33.97 -0.48 -12.67
N LYS A 221 33.81 -1.57 -11.92
CA LYS A 221 34.66 -2.78 -12.01
C LYS A 221 34.52 -3.51 -13.34
N THR A 222 33.28 -3.65 -13.82
CA THR A 222 32.92 -4.49 -14.97
C THR A 222 32.20 -3.64 -16.01
N PRO A 223 32.91 -3.04 -17.00
CA PRO A 223 32.30 -2.15 -18.00
C PRO A 223 31.14 -2.77 -18.79
N ALA A 224 31.12 -4.09 -18.98
CA ALA A 224 30.02 -4.81 -19.63
C ALA A 224 28.68 -4.67 -18.87
N LYS A 225 28.71 -4.42 -17.56
CA LYS A 225 27.52 -4.23 -16.72
C LYS A 225 26.92 -2.82 -16.85
N ARG A 226 27.64 -1.85 -17.42
CA ARG A 226 27.11 -0.50 -17.70
C ARG A 226 25.89 -0.54 -18.63
N GLY A 227 25.93 -1.43 -19.64
CA GLY A 227 24.81 -1.63 -20.57
C GLY A 227 23.56 -2.15 -19.87
N ALA A 228 23.71 -3.04 -18.88
CA ALA A 228 22.59 -3.56 -18.10
C ALA A 228 21.96 -2.49 -17.21
N LEU A 229 22.77 -1.62 -16.59
CA LEU A 229 22.29 -0.52 -15.77
C LEU A 229 21.56 0.55 -16.62
N HIS A 230 22.10 0.86 -17.81
CA HIS A 230 21.47 1.73 -18.79
C HIS A 230 20.13 1.18 -19.29
N GLN A 231 20.06 -0.13 -19.54
CA GLN A 231 18.83 -0.82 -19.92
C GLN A 231 17.73 -0.77 -18.85
N GLN A 232 18.08 -0.55 -17.59
CA GLN A 232 17.11 -0.38 -16.51
C GLN A 232 16.68 1.08 -16.29
N GLY A 233 17.14 2.02 -17.12
CA GLY A 233 16.77 3.44 -17.04
C GLY A 233 17.83 4.35 -16.44
N TRP A 234 19.02 3.85 -16.11
CA TRP A 234 20.12 4.70 -15.64
C TRP A 234 20.96 5.23 -16.80
N TYR A 235 20.64 6.44 -17.28
CA TYR A 235 21.24 6.99 -18.50
C TYR A 235 22.62 7.63 -18.32
N HIS A 236 23.22 7.52 -17.13
CA HIS A 236 24.53 8.07 -16.84
C HIS A 236 25.63 7.03 -17.01
N THR A 237 26.86 7.49 -17.22
CA THR A 237 28.05 6.66 -16.99
C THR A 237 28.07 6.18 -15.54
N ALA A 238 28.85 5.15 -15.25
CA ALA A 238 29.06 4.74 -13.87
C ALA A 238 29.49 5.95 -13.03
N LEU A 239 28.99 6.12 -11.81
CA LEU A 239 29.37 7.20 -10.90
C LEU A 239 29.96 6.57 -9.65
N LEU A 240 31.00 7.16 -9.07
CA LEU A 240 31.60 6.66 -7.84
C LEU A 240 30.57 6.71 -6.69
N PRO A 241 30.08 5.57 -6.19
CA PRO A 241 29.04 5.56 -5.16
C PRO A 241 29.65 5.82 -3.79
N VAL A 242 29.18 6.87 -3.11
CA VAL A 242 29.57 7.21 -1.73
C VAL A 242 28.34 7.11 -0.84
N ARG A 243 28.24 6.02 -0.07
CA ARG A 243 27.09 5.76 0.81
C ARG A 243 27.40 6.18 2.25
N VAL A 244 26.50 6.96 2.86
CA VAL A 244 26.59 7.45 4.24
C VAL A 244 25.27 7.19 4.96
N ARG A 245 25.30 6.51 6.12
CA ARG A 245 24.13 6.39 7.00
C ARG A 245 24.06 7.63 7.89
N LEU A 246 23.00 8.42 7.75
CA LEU A 246 22.90 9.72 8.42
C LEU A 246 22.81 9.63 9.95
N LYS A 247 22.32 8.52 10.51
CA LYS A 247 22.31 8.27 11.97
C LYS A 247 23.70 8.27 12.61
N GLN A 248 24.73 7.91 11.84
CA GLN A 248 26.13 7.81 12.27
C GLN A 248 26.88 9.14 12.19
N VAL A 249 26.29 10.18 11.58
CA VAL A 249 26.95 11.49 11.45
C VAL A 249 26.90 12.22 12.78
N VAL A 250 28.07 12.46 13.39
CA VAL A 250 28.20 13.17 14.68
C VAL A 250 28.94 14.50 14.46
N PRO A 251 28.24 15.60 14.18
CA PRO A 251 28.88 16.90 14.03
C PRO A 251 29.39 17.43 15.38
N LEU A 252 30.69 17.78 15.43
CA LEU A 252 31.39 18.21 16.65
C LEU A 252 30.90 19.57 17.20
N THR A 253 30.41 20.48 16.36
CA THR A 253 29.75 21.76 16.74
C THR A 253 28.81 22.26 15.63
N ASP A 254 28.04 23.33 15.93
CA ASP A 254 27.22 24.06 14.95
C ASP A 254 28.02 24.94 13.97
N SER A 255 29.35 24.99 14.06
CA SER A 255 30.19 25.81 13.19
C SER A 255 30.27 25.25 11.76
N GLU A 256 30.24 26.14 10.75
CA GLU A 256 30.27 25.77 9.32
C GLU A 256 31.47 24.88 8.96
N HIS A 257 32.64 25.14 9.53
CA HIS A 257 33.88 24.41 9.24
C HIS A 257 33.89 22.98 9.83
N GLN A 258 33.33 22.74 11.01
CA GLN A 258 33.35 21.41 11.65
C GLN A 258 32.24 20.49 11.13
N THR A 259 31.13 21.06 10.68
CA THR A 259 30.01 20.34 10.07
C THR A 259 30.44 19.56 8.79
N TYR A 260 31.45 20.07 8.08
CA TYR A 260 32.05 19.42 6.90
C TYR A 260 32.79 18.12 7.23
N HIS A 261 33.60 18.11 8.29
CA HIS A 261 34.41 16.94 8.67
C HIS A 261 33.56 15.74 9.08
N ALA A 262 32.37 15.98 9.65
CA ALA A 262 31.50 14.95 10.19
C ALA A 262 30.95 13.96 9.14
N LEU A 263 30.70 14.40 7.89
CA LEU A 263 30.32 13.47 6.81
C LEU A 263 31.50 12.58 6.40
N TRP A 264 32.71 13.16 6.41
CA TRP A 264 33.93 12.47 6.00
C TRP A 264 34.45 11.48 7.02
N GLU A 265 34.29 11.76 8.32
CA GLU A 265 34.58 10.78 9.38
C GLU A 265 33.80 9.49 9.14
N VAL A 266 32.50 9.59 8.84
CA VAL A 266 31.65 8.42 8.54
C VAL A 266 32.06 7.71 7.25
N VAL A 267 32.41 8.45 6.19
CA VAL A 267 32.92 7.84 4.93
C VAL A 267 34.25 7.12 5.16
N SER A 268 35.12 7.67 6.02
CA SER A 268 36.43 7.11 6.34
C SER A 268 36.36 5.87 7.24
N GLU A 269 35.37 5.80 8.14
CA GLU A 269 35.17 4.67 9.05
C GLU A 269 34.40 3.51 8.40
N LEU A 270 33.39 3.77 7.54
CA LEU A 270 32.49 2.72 7.04
C LEU A 270 32.95 1.97 5.80
N ASN A 271 33.87 2.55 4.99
CA ASN A 271 34.24 1.98 3.68
C ASN A 271 35.66 1.41 3.63
N LEU A 272 36.39 1.41 4.75
CA LEU A 272 37.73 0.83 4.86
C LEU A 272 37.82 -0.36 5.84
N MET A 273 36.71 -0.80 6.44
CA MET A 273 36.67 -1.97 7.33
C MET A 273 36.36 -3.27 6.58
N GLY A 274 37.18 -3.60 5.57
CA GLY A 274 37.15 -4.88 4.85
C GLY A 274 38.27 -5.82 5.32
N ARG A 275 38.08 -7.15 5.20
CA ARG A 275 38.84 -8.25 5.85
C ARG A 275 40.39 -8.19 5.85
N ASP A 276 41.03 -7.38 5.00
CA ASP A 276 42.49 -7.24 4.92
C ASP A 276 43.02 -5.81 5.21
N PHE A 277 42.14 -4.85 5.50
CA PHE A 277 42.52 -3.48 5.82
C PHE A 277 42.30 -3.24 7.31
N ASN A 278 43.34 -3.45 8.11
CA ASN A 278 43.29 -3.17 9.53
C ASN A 278 43.45 -1.64 9.74
N PRO A 279 42.42 -0.92 10.24
CA PRO A 279 42.47 0.54 10.39
C PRO A 279 43.60 1.00 11.33
N SER A 280 44.02 0.12 12.26
CA SER A 280 45.16 0.37 13.14
C SER A 280 46.53 0.31 12.45
N THR A 281 46.59 -0.10 11.17
CA THR A 281 47.81 -0.20 10.37
C THR A 281 47.82 0.66 9.10
N ALA A 282 46.68 1.23 8.71
CA ALA A 282 46.61 2.20 7.62
C ALA A 282 47.34 3.48 8.03
N LYS A 283 48.33 3.91 7.24
CA LYS A 283 49.00 5.19 7.48
C LYS A 283 47.95 6.29 7.33
N ALA A 284 47.89 7.24 8.26
CA ALA A 284 47.00 8.41 8.18
C ALA A 284 47.11 9.13 6.80
N GLU A 285 48.27 9.03 6.15
CA GLU A 285 48.52 9.49 4.79
C GLU A 285 47.65 8.81 3.72
N ASP A 286 47.40 7.50 3.80
CA ASP A 286 46.62 6.76 2.81
C ASP A 286 45.11 7.05 2.94
N GLN A 287 44.62 7.23 4.18
CA GLN A 287 43.27 7.71 4.43
C GLN A 287 43.05 9.13 3.88
N ALA A 288 44.02 10.03 4.10
CA ALA A 288 43.99 11.37 3.54
C ALA A 288 44.04 11.37 2.00
N ARG A 289 44.85 10.48 1.39
CA ARG A 289 44.91 10.32 -0.07
C ARG A 289 43.60 9.85 -0.66
N LEU A 290 42.99 8.80 -0.08
CA LEU A 290 41.70 8.30 -0.55
C LEU A 290 40.62 9.38 -0.42
N ARG A 291 40.57 10.06 0.73
CA ARG A 291 39.63 11.17 0.96
C ARG A 291 39.76 12.24 -0.12
N ASN A 292 40.97 12.74 -0.37
CA ASN A 292 41.20 13.78 -1.38
C ASN A 292 40.78 13.32 -2.78
N ALA A 293 41.04 12.07 -3.13
CA ALA A 293 40.68 11.52 -4.45
C ALA A 293 39.15 11.39 -4.62
N VAL A 294 38.43 10.95 -3.58
CA VAL A 294 36.96 10.89 -3.60
C VAL A 294 36.37 12.30 -3.62
N GLU A 295 36.92 13.26 -2.86
CA GLU A 295 36.52 14.68 -2.90
C GLU A 295 36.70 15.29 -4.29
N GLU A 296 37.82 15.02 -4.96
CA GLU A 296 38.10 15.48 -6.33
C GLU A 296 37.05 14.92 -7.32
N LEU A 297 36.80 13.61 -7.28
CA LEU A 297 35.82 12.97 -8.16
C LEU A 297 34.38 13.48 -7.91
N LEU A 298 34.00 13.74 -6.65
CA LEU A 298 32.72 14.36 -6.31
C LEU A 298 32.65 15.81 -6.83
N THR A 299 33.74 16.57 -6.74
CA THR A 299 33.81 17.96 -7.23
C THR A 299 33.72 18.03 -8.76
N GLU A 300 34.28 17.04 -9.47
CA GLU A 300 34.22 16.93 -10.92
C GLU A 300 32.86 16.47 -11.47
N GLY A 301 31.94 16.02 -10.60
CA GLY A 301 30.64 15.47 -11.01
C GLY A 301 30.67 14.00 -11.41
N LYS A 302 31.74 13.27 -11.04
CA LYS A 302 31.90 11.84 -11.29
C LYS A 302 31.42 10.97 -10.12
N GLY A 303 30.81 11.56 -9.09
CA GLY A 303 30.33 10.86 -7.91
C GLY A 303 28.82 10.83 -7.74
N LEU A 304 28.36 9.86 -6.95
CA LEU A 304 26.98 9.66 -6.51
C LEU A 304 26.96 9.57 -4.98
N LEU A 305 26.50 10.62 -4.31
CA LEU A 305 26.39 10.69 -2.87
C LEU A 305 25.03 10.17 -2.42
N LEU A 306 25.03 9.08 -1.65
CA LEU A 306 23.84 8.37 -1.17
C LEU A 306 23.72 8.52 0.35
N LEU A 307 22.86 9.44 0.79
CA LEU A 307 22.67 9.81 2.19
C LEU A 307 21.42 9.13 2.75
N ASP A 308 21.61 8.07 3.51
CA ASP A 308 20.55 7.13 3.88
C ASP A 308 20.05 7.35 5.32
N GLY A 309 18.74 7.55 5.49
CA GLY A 309 18.06 7.53 6.77
C GLY A 309 17.97 8.87 7.49
N LEU A 310 17.52 9.94 6.83
CA LEU A 310 17.27 11.23 7.49
C LEU A 310 16.18 11.14 8.59
N ASP A 311 15.24 10.21 8.44
CA ASP A 311 14.25 9.87 9.47
C ASP A 311 14.87 9.22 10.71
N GLU A 312 16.06 8.63 10.60
CA GLU A 312 16.78 8.00 11.71
C GLU A 312 17.66 8.99 12.48
N VAL A 313 17.74 10.25 12.02
CA VAL A 313 18.51 11.32 12.67
C VAL A 313 17.73 11.87 13.86
N PRO A 314 18.37 11.99 15.04
CA PRO A 314 17.69 12.56 16.20
C PRO A 314 17.46 14.06 16.06
N LEU A 315 16.42 14.55 16.74
CA LEU A 315 15.94 15.92 16.60
C LEU A 315 16.98 16.97 17.02
N GLU A 316 17.74 16.71 18.08
CA GLU A 316 18.78 17.60 18.57
C GLU A 316 19.96 17.77 17.60
N ARG A 317 20.22 16.76 16.75
CA ARG A 317 21.28 16.80 15.73
C ARG A 317 20.76 17.19 14.35
N LEU A 318 19.44 17.22 14.15
CA LEU A 318 18.83 17.38 12.84
C LEU A 318 19.25 18.67 12.15
N ALA A 319 19.34 19.79 12.89
CA ALA A 319 19.81 21.06 12.33
C ALA A 319 21.24 20.95 11.76
N ALA A 320 22.14 20.32 12.49
CA ALA A 320 23.53 20.15 12.08
C ALA A 320 23.67 19.18 10.90
N VAL A 321 22.97 18.04 10.92
CA VAL A 321 22.98 17.10 9.80
C VAL A 321 22.38 17.72 8.53
N LYS A 322 21.29 18.49 8.64
CA LYS A 322 20.75 19.25 7.49
C LYS A 322 21.77 20.22 6.92
N ARG A 323 22.53 20.92 7.76
CA ARG A 323 23.65 21.77 7.30
C ARG A 323 24.75 20.96 6.62
N CYS A 324 25.10 19.78 7.12
CA CYS A 324 26.03 18.89 6.42
C CYS A 324 25.56 18.59 4.99
N ILE A 325 24.28 18.25 4.84
CA ILE A 325 23.68 17.94 3.54
C ILE A 325 23.71 19.18 2.64
N THR A 326 23.26 20.34 3.13
CA THR A 326 23.27 21.60 2.38
C THR A 326 24.68 21.98 1.92
N ASN A 327 25.69 21.81 2.79
CA ASN A 327 27.08 22.07 2.44
C ASN A 327 27.60 21.11 1.37
N ALA A 328 27.25 19.82 1.47
CA ALA A 328 27.58 18.83 0.44
C ALA A 328 26.95 19.19 -0.92
N GLN A 329 25.73 19.74 -0.93
CA GLN A 329 25.08 20.21 -2.16
C GLN A 329 25.78 21.42 -2.77
N ALA A 330 26.21 22.37 -1.95
CA ALA A 330 26.92 23.56 -2.42
C ALA A 330 28.30 23.19 -3.00
N MET A 331 29.02 22.28 -2.35
CA MET A 331 30.39 21.89 -2.75
C MET A 331 30.39 20.91 -3.92
N PHE A 332 29.53 19.89 -3.88
CA PHE A 332 29.46 18.82 -4.87
C PHE A 332 28.25 18.99 -5.78
N GLY A 333 27.89 20.23 -6.11
CA GLY A 333 26.70 20.54 -6.92
C GLY A 333 26.70 19.89 -8.31
N LYS A 334 27.89 19.54 -8.83
CA LYS A 334 28.06 18.78 -10.09
C LYS A 334 27.87 17.27 -9.92
N SER A 335 27.92 16.73 -8.71
CA SER A 335 27.66 15.33 -8.42
C SER A 335 26.22 15.09 -8.03
N ARG A 336 25.75 13.86 -8.23
CA ARG A 336 24.37 13.46 -7.95
C ARG A 336 24.24 13.17 -6.46
N ILE A 337 23.20 13.69 -5.81
CA ILE A 337 22.99 13.56 -4.36
C ILE A 337 21.58 13.04 -4.12
N ILE A 338 21.46 11.91 -3.42
CA ILE A 338 20.19 11.28 -3.08
C ILE A 338 20.10 11.17 -1.56
N VAL A 339 19.06 11.73 -0.97
CA VAL A 339 18.79 11.67 0.47
C VAL A 339 17.56 10.80 0.70
N SER A 340 17.62 9.75 1.52
CA SER A 340 16.40 8.99 1.88
C SER A 340 15.75 9.51 3.17
N CYS A 341 14.42 9.53 3.19
CA CYS A 341 13.64 9.85 4.38
C CYS A 341 12.27 9.15 4.38
N ARG A 342 11.69 8.86 5.55
CA ARG A 342 10.30 8.39 5.65
C ARG A 342 9.32 9.50 5.31
N ILE A 343 8.27 9.16 4.57
CA ILE A 343 7.21 10.10 4.13
C ILE A 343 6.66 10.87 5.34
N ARG A 344 6.17 10.16 6.36
CA ARG A 344 5.54 10.77 7.54
C ARG A 344 6.46 11.75 8.26
N ASP A 345 7.73 11.38 8.45
CA ASP A 345 8.69 12.18 9.21
C ASP A 345 9.24 13.36 8.40
N TYR A 346 9.12 13.30 7.07
CA TYR A 346 9.41 14.39 6.14
C TYR A 346 8.25 15.38 6.05
N GLU A 347 7.02 14.91 5.97
CA GLU A 347 5.81 15.74 5.82
C GLU A 347 5.40 16.41 7.13
N ASN A 348 5.54 15.72 8.27
CA ASN A 348 5.12 16.24 9.57
C ASN A 348 6.33 16.79 10.34
N PRO A 349 6.43 18.12 10.50
CA PRO A 349 7.52 18.71 11.26
C PRO A 349 7.41 18.33 12.75
N PRO A 350 8.56 18.14 13.44
CA PRO A 350 8.58 17.93 14.88
C PRO A 350 8.10 19.20 15.63
N PRO A 351 7.70 19.09 16.90
CA PRO A 351 7.30 20.24 17.69
C PRO A 351 8.48 21.24 17.85
N PRO A 352 8.21 22.55 18.00
CA PRO A 352 9.25 23.54 18.28
C PRO A 352 10.07 23.16 19.52
N PRO A 353 11.39 23.46 19.56
CA PRO A 353 12.16 24.32 18.64
C PRO A 353 12.82 23.58 17.46
N TYR A 354 12.52 22.29 17.24
CA TYR A 354 13.25 21.49 16.26
C TYR A 354 12.86 21.82 14.81
N PRO A 355 13.81 21.85 13.85
CA PRO A 355 13.49 22.08 12.45
C PRO A 355 12.77 20.88 11.81
N GLY A 356 11.96 21.11 10.78
CA GLY A 356 11.41 20.04 9.93
C GLY A 356 12.49 19.30 9.15
N ARG A 357 12.22 18.05 8.75
CA ARG A 357 13.13 17.24 7.91
C ARG A 357 13.12 17.62 6.42
N GLN A 358 12.26 18.55 6.03
CA GLN A 358 12.16 19.07 4.65
C GLN A 358 13.46 19.73 4.20
N MET A 359 13.94 19.36 3.01
CA MET A 359 15.13 19.93 2.40
C MET A 359 14.72 20.93 1.31
N ILE A 360 15.03 22.21 1.53
CA ILE A 360 14.68 23.28 0.58
C ILE A 360 15.52 23.09 -0.70
N GLY A 361 14.87 23.17 -1.86
CA GLY A 361 15.53 23.12 -3.17
C GLY A 361 15.83 21.71 -3.70
N LEU A 362 15.45 20.64 -3.00
CA LEU A 362 15.54 19.28 -3.53
C LEU A 362 14.15 18.80 -3.97
N PRO A 363 14.00 18.33 -5.22
CA PRO A 363 12.78 17.65 -5.63
C PRO A 363 12.63 16.33 -4.86
N THR A 364 11.39 15.96 -4.56
CA THR A 364 11.05 14.76 -3.80
C THR A 364 10.54 13.67 -4.75
N LEU A 365 11.18 12.50 -4.71
CA LEU A 365 10.77 11.29 -5.42
C LEU A 365 10.17 10.32 -4.40
N ARG A 366 8.92 9.93 -4.57
CA ARG A 366 8.23 8.99 -3.69
C ARG A 366 8.30 7.57 -4.25
N LEU A 367 8.72 6.61 -3.45
CA LEU A 367 8.59 5.18 -3.72
C LEU A 367 7.15 4.75 -3.51
N GLU A 368 6.62 4.06 -4.51
CA GLU A 368 5.29 3.49 -4.47
C GLU A 368 5.31 2.05 -3.95
N LEU A 369 4.15 1.62 -3.48
CA LEU A 369 3.91 0.23 -3.11
C LEU A 369 3.97 -0.66 -4.34
N PHE A 370 4.34 -1.94 -4.17
CA PHE A 370 4.24 -2.89 -5.27
C PHE A 370 2.77 -2.99 -5.74
N ASP A 371 2.62 -3.00 -7.06
CA ASP A 371 1.45 -3.57 -7.71
C ASP A 371 1.61 -5.10 -7.83
N LEU A 372 0.55 -5.77 -8.28
CA LEU A 372 0.56 -7.22 -8.39
C LEU A 372 1.68 -7.73 -9.32
N ALA A 373 2.00 -7.01 -10.41
CA ALA A 373 3.05 -7.42 -11.34
C ALA A 373 4.44 -7.36 -10.69
N GLY A 374 4.73 -6.30 -9.95
CA GLY A 374 5.95 -6.13 -9.17
C GLY A 374 6.11 -7.20 -8.09
N GLN A 375 5.02 -7.56 -7.41
CA GLN A 375 5.02 -8.66 -6.43
C GLN A 375 5.36 -10.00 -7.09
N GLN A 376 4.71 -10.31 -8.22
CA GLN A 376 4.93 -11.56 -8.97
C GLN A 376 6.39 -11.70 -9.40
N GLU A 377 6.98 -10.62 -9.93
CA GLU A 377 8.37 -10.62 -10.37
C GLU A 377 9.34 -10.72 -9.19
N TYR A 378 9.05 -10.04 -8.07
CA TYR A 378 9.88 -10.12 -6.86
C TYR A 378 9.91 -11.54 -6.30
N VAL A 379 8.74 -12.16 -6.15
CA VAL A 379 8.64 -13.57 -5.74
C VAL A 379 9.41 -14.47 -6.70
N ARG A 380 9.24 -14.30 -8.02
CA ARG A 380 9.95 -15.12 -9.00
C ARG A 380 11.47 -15.01 -8.85
N ARG A 381 12.02 -13.80 -8.72
CA ARG A 381 13.47 -13.58 -8.58
C ARG A 381 14.01 -14.07 -7.25
N TYR A 382 13.28 -13.84 -6.16
CA TYR A 382 13.68 -14.27 -4.83
C TYR A 382 13.82 -15.80 -4.77
N TYR A 383 12.82 -16.54 -5.24
CA TYR A 383 12.89 -18.01 -5.30
C TYR A 383 13.95 -18.52 -6.27
N ALA A 384 14.19 -17.81 -7.39
CA ALA A 384 15.26 -18.18 -8.31
C ALA A 384 16.65 -18.07 -7.66
N GLU A 385 16.87 -17.04 -6.83
CA GLU A 385 18.11 -16.88 -6.07
C GLU A 385 18.25 -17.94 -4.98
N LEU A 386 17.17 -18.23 -4.24
CA LEU A 386 17.16 -19.33 -3.26
C LEU A 386 17.52 -20.68 -3.90
N GLY A 387 17.08 -20.92 -5.13
CA GLY A 387 17.39 -22.15 -5.87
C GLY A 387 18.86 -22.25 -6.33
N ARG A 388 19.55 -21.13 -6.53
CA ARG A 388 20.98 -21.14 -6.94
C ARG A 388 21.91 -21.62 -5.83
N ASN A 389 21.54 -21.37 -4.58
CA ASN A 389 22.37 -21.68 -3.43
C ASN A 389 22.14 -23.10 -2.89
N ARG A 390 21.32 -23.95 -3.54
CA ARG A 390 21.07 -25.34 -3.11
C ARG A 390 21.63 -26.37 -4.11
N PRO A 391 22.43 -27.36 -3.66
CA PRO A 391 23.16 -28.28 -4.55
C PRO A 391 22.34 -29.41 -5.20
N SER A 392 21.03 -29.58 -4.94
CA SER A 392 20.22 -30.71 -5.43
C SER A 392 19.12 -30.35 -6.45
N ASN A 393 18.87 -31.26 -7.41
CA ASN A 393 17.81 -31.11 -8.42
C ASN A 393 16.38 -31.25 -7.84
N GLU A 394 16.20 -32.06 -6.79
CA GLU A 394 14.89 -32.25 -6.12
C GLU A 394 14.46 -30.97 -5.38
N ASP A 395 15.39 -30.27 -4.72
CA ASP A 395 15.14 -28.98 -4.06
C ASP A 395 14.71 -27.89 -5.04
N SER A 396 15.34 -27.86 -6.22
CA SER A 396 15.05 -26.87 -7.26
C SER A 396 13.62 -26.97 -7.79
N SER A 397 13.08 -28.19 -7.93
CA SER A 397 11.70 -28.41 -8.38
C SER A 397 10.68 -27.95 -7.32
N THR A 398 10.96 -28.22 -6.05
CA THR A 398 10.13 -27.84 -4.91
C THR A 398 10.09 -26.32 -4.72
N ILE A 399 11.24 -25.65 -4.83
CA ILE A 399 11.36 -24.19 -4.77
C ILE A 399 10.55 -23.52 -5.89
N ARG A 400 10.63 -24.05 -7.13
CA ARG A 400 9.81 -23.56 -8.25
C ARG A 400 8.32 -23.75 -8.01
N ALA A 401 7.90 -24.90 -7.48
CA ALA A 401 6.50 -25.17 -7.16
C ALA A 401 5.96 -24.23 -6.07
N LYS A 402 6.75 -23.96 -5.02
CA LYS A 402 6.41 -22.97 -3.98
C LYS A 402 6.29 -21.56 -4.54
N SER A 403 7.24 -21.14 -5.39
CA SER A 403 7.16 -19.86 -6.10
C SER A 403 5.86 -19.72 -6.90
N ALA A 404 5.51 -20.72 -7.71
CA ALA A 404 4.29 -20.72 -8.51
C ALA A 404 3.02 -20.69 -7.64
N THR A 405 3.03 -21.41 -6.51
CA THR A 405 1.90 -21.46 -5.56
C THR A 405 1.68 -20.10 -4.90
N LEU A 406 2.73 -19.48 -4.33
CA LEU A 406 2.61 -18.17 -3.70
C LEU A 406 2.17 -17.11 -4.72
N ARG A 407 2.73 -17.16 -5.93
CA ARG A 407 2.32 -16.29 -7.04
C ARG A 407 0.84 -16.47 -7.39
N ALA A 408 0.35 -17.69 -7.54
CA ALA A 408 -1.06 -17.94 -7.81
C ALA A 408 -1.96 -17.45 -6.67
N GLU A 409 -1.52 -17.57 -5.42
CA GLU A 409 -2.29 -17.12 -4.26
C GLU A 409 -2.37 -15.59 -4.20
N LEU A 410 -1.30 -14.85 -4.50
CA LEU A 410 -1.33 -13.39 -4.58
C LEU A 410 -2.33 -12.87 -5.63
N VAL A 411 -2.56 -13.61 -6.72
CA VAL A 411 -3.56 -13.25 -7.74
C VAL A 411 -4.98 -13.50 -7.22
N LYS A 412 -5.21 -14.59 -6.50
CA LYS A 412 -6.54 -15.02 -6.05
C LYS A 412 -7.00 -14.31 -4.78
N ASN A 413 -6.07 -13.94 -3.91
CA ASN A 413 -6.34 -13.46 -2.57
C ASN A 413 -5.91 -12.00 -2.43
N THR A 414 -6.85 -11.09 -2.69
CA THR A 414 -6.62 -9.63 -2.63
C THR A 414 -6.12 -9.17 -1.27
N THR A 415 -6.56 -9.80 -0.17
CA THR A 415 -6.10 -9.47 1.19
C THR A 415 -4.61 -9.80 1.37
N LEU A 416 -4.17 -10.95 0.85
CA LEU A 416 -2.76 -11.36 0.89
C LEU A 416 -1.89 -10.46 0.00
N ALA A 417 -2.41 -10.07 -1.17
CA ALA A 417 -1.75 -9.12 -2.05
C ALA A 417 -1.57 -7.76 -1.36
N GLU A 418 -2.63 -7.21 -0.76
CA GLU A 418 -2.57 -5.96 0.01
C GLU A 418 -1.62 -6.03 1.21
N LEU A 419 -1.55 -7.19 1.89
CA LEU A 419 -0.64 -7.42 3.00
C LEU A 419 0.84 -7.29 2.58
N THR A 420 1.18 -7.69 1.36
CA THR A 420 2.57 -7.89 0.91
C THR A 420 3.02 -6.84 -0.11
N ARG A 421 2.42 -5.65 -0.09
CA ARG A 421 2.75 -4.58 -1.03
C ARG A 421 4.10 -3.90 -0.76
N THR A 422 4.69 -4.11 0.41
CA THR A 422 6.06 -3.63 0.69
C THR A 422 7.08 -4.73 0.42
N PRO A 423 8.29 -4.38 -0.06
CA PRO A 423 9.36 -5.36 -0.27
C PRO A 423 9.70 -6.18 0.97
N LEU A 424 9.72 -5.55 2.15
CA LEU A 424 9.99 -6.24 3.40
C LEU A 424 8.93 -7.31 3.69
N LEU A 425 7.64 -6.96 3.67
CA LEU A 425 6.56 -7.90 3.98
C LEU A 425 6.48 -9.02 2.93
N LEU A 426 6.77 -8.72 1.66
CA LEU A 426 6.82 -9.75 0.62
C LEU A 426 8.00 -10.71 0.82
N ALA A 427 9.18 -10.21 1.18
CA ALA A 427 10.32 -11.06 1.52
C ALA A 427 10.02 -11.98 2.72
N LEU A 428 9.40 -11.43 3.76
CA LEU A 428 8.93 -12.21 4.91
C LEU A 428 7.87 -13.25 4.52
N MET A 429 6.97 -12.92 3.59
CA MET A 429 5.99 -13.86 3.07
C MET A 429 6.65 -15.02 2.31
N VAL A 430 7.66 -14.74 1.49
CA VAL A 430 8.46 -15.77 0.82
C VAL A 430 9.13 -16.67 1.87
N TYR A 431 9.72 -16.07 2.90
CA TYR A 431 10.36 -16.80 3.99
C TYR A 431 9.38 -17.73 4.71
N VAL A 432 8.20 -17.23 5.10
CA VAL A 432 7.17 -18.06 5.76
C VAL A 432 6.61 -19.13 4.82
N ASN A 433 6.41 -18.84 3.53
CA ASN A 433 5.95 -19.83 2.57
C ASN A 433 6.95 -20.99 2.39
N MET A 434 8.25 -20.76 2.61
CA MET A 434 9.26 -21.82 2.57
C MET A 434 9.09 -22.84 3.69
N GLU A 435 8.64 -22.42 4.87
CA GLU A 435 8.53 -23.29 6.04
C GLU A 435 7.09 -23.76 6.33
N HIS A 436 6.09 -22.99 5.90
CA HIS A 436 4.68 -23.23 6.23
C HIS A 436 3.82 -23.57 5.01
N THR A 437 2.83 -24.45 5.21
CA THR A 437 1.84 -24.82 4.18
C THR A 437 0.67 -23.86 4.11
N LYS A 438 0.30 -23.22 5.23
CA LYS A 438 -0.75 -22.21 5.30
C LYS A 438 -0.12 -20.83 5.40
N LEU A 439 -0.55 -19.93 4.52
CA LEU A 439 -0.09 -18.56 4.53
C LEU A 439 -0.83 -17.73 5.59
N PRO A 440 -0.14 -16.77 6.22
CA PRO A 440 -0.76 -15.85 7.16
C PRO A 440 -1.67 -14.86 6.43
N ASP A 441 -2.75 -14.48 7.11
CA ASP A 441 -3.82 -13.59 6.68
C ASP A 441 -3.75 -12.21 7.35
N SER A 442 -2.76 -11.98 8.22
CA SER A 442 -2.48 -10.69 8.84
C SER A 442 -0.98 -10.41 8.96
N GLU A 443 -0.63 -9.14 9.15
CA GLU A 443 0.76 -8.67 9.28
C GLU A 443 1.39 -9.13 10.59
N GLY A 444 0.65 -9.00 11.69
CA GLY A 444 1.08 -9.48 13.00
C GLY A 444 1.33 -10.99 13.00
N LYS A 445 0.50 -11.79 12.31
CA LYS A 445 0.71 -13.23 12.19
C LYS A 445 1.91 -13.58 11.31
N LEU A 446 2.11 -12.84 10.22
CA LEU A 446 3.29 -13.00 9.37
C LEU A 446 4.57 -12.74 10.18
N LEU A 447 4.61 -11.63 10.93
CA LEU A 447 5.75 -11.28 11.78
C LEU A 447 5.97 -12.31 12.89
N HIS A 448 4.91 -12.79 13.53
CA HIS A 448 5.00 -13.85 14.53
C HIS A 448 5.64 -15.12 13.98
N LEU A 449 5.16 -15.62 12.83
CA LEU A 449 5.73 -16.82 12.19
C LEU A 449 7.19 -16.60 11.79
N CYS A 450 7.55 -15.40 11.32
CA CYS A 450 8.95 -15.08 11.04
C CYS A 450 9.80 -15.16 12.30
N VAL A 451 9.40 -14.50 13.39
CA VAL A 451 10.12 -14.56 14.68
C VAL A 451 10.27 -16.01 15.14
N ASP A 452 9.19 -16.79 15.06
CA ASP A 452 9.16 -18.20 15.45
C ASP A 452 10.22 -19.02 14.69
N GLU A 453 10.29 -18.84 13.37
CA GLU A 453 11.29 -19.52 12.53
C GLU A 453 12.72 -19.01 12.74
N LEU A 454 12.92 -17.72 13.04
CA LEU A 454 14.26 -17.17 13.34
C LEU A 454 14.78 -17.65 14.70
N LEU A 455 13.91 -17.83 15.70
CA LEU A 455 14.28 -18.37 17.01
C LEU A 455 14.53 -19.89 17.01
N LYS A 456 13.89 -20.64 16.10
CA LYS A 456 14.11 -22.09 15.95
C LYS A 456 15.44 -22.43 15.30
N ARG A 457 15.97 -21.58 14.42
CA ARG A 457 17.14 -21.89 13.58
C ARG A 457 18.47 -21.63 14.31
N ARG A 458 19.05 -22.68 14.89
CA ARG A 458 20.50 -22.88 15.12
C ARG A 458 20.83 -24.39 15.14
N ALA A 459 22.05 -24.75 14.76
CA ALA A 459 22.61 -26.11 14.87
C ALA A 459 22.51 -26.65 16.31
N PRO A 460 22.28 -27.97 16.51
CA PRO A 460 22.19 -28.56 17.83
C PRO A 460 23.53 -28.44 18.55
N THR A 461 23.61 -27.62 19.60
CA THR A 461 24.63 -27.82 20.63
C THR A 461 24.28 -29.07 21.44
N GLU A 462 25.30 -29.67 22.06
CA GLU A 462 25.24 -30.98 22.71
C GLU A 462 24.02 -31.16 23.63
N ALA A 463 23.55 -32.41 23.74
CA ALA A 463 22.34 -32.80 24.45
C ALA A 463 22.28 -32.22 25.89
N GLY A 464 21.40 -31.24 26.11
CA GLY A 464 21.19 -30.58 27.41
C GLY A 464 20.82 -29.08 27.34
N ASP A 465 20.88 -28.47 26.16
CA ASP A 465 20.88 -27.02 25.92
C ASP A 465 19.54 -26.39 25.51
N HIS A 466 18.41 -26.92 25.99
CA HIS A 466 17.10 -26.43 25.55
C HIS A 466 16.57 -25.29 26.41
N VAL A 467 16.72 -24.04 25.94
CA VAL A 467 15.84 -22.95 26.36
C VAL A 467 14.50 -23.14 25.65
N PRO A 468 13.36 -23.22 26.37
CA PRO A 468 12.05 -23.36 25.74
C PRO A 468 11.73 -22.19 24.80
N LEU A 469 11.08 -22.47 23.67
CA LEU A 469 10.82 -21.48 22.62
C LEU A 469 9.90 -20.36 23.10
N ASP A 470 8.90 -20.67 23.92
CA ASP A 470 8.02 -19.71 24.60
C ASP A 470 8.81 -18.75 25.51
N GLN A 471 9.83 -19.25 26.21
CA GLN A 471 10.71 -18.39 27.00
C GLN A 471 11.56 -17.46 26.12
N LEU A 472 12.06 -17.95 24.98
CA LEU A 472 12.80 -17.11 24.02
C LEU A 472 11.91 -15.99 23.44
N HIS A 473 10.67 -16.32 23.06
CA HIS A 473 9.68 -15.33 22.62
C HIS A 473 9.43 -14.26 23.69
N ALA A 474 9.21 -14.68 24.94
CA ALA A 474 8.97 -13.75 26.04
C ALA A 474 10.19 -12.83 26.32
N MET A 475 11.41 -13.38 26.28
CA MET A 475 12.63 -12.60 26.50
C MET A 475 12.93 -11.64 25.34
N VAL A 476 12.77 -12.07 24.09
CA VAL A 476 13.02 -11.17 22.94
C VAL A 476 11.96 -10.06 22.88
N ALA A 477 10.70 -10.35 23.25
CA ALA A 477 9.66 -9.35 23.41
C ALA A 477 9.98 -8.34 24.53
N LEU A 478 10.46 -8.82 25.68
CA LEU A 478 10.94 -7.97 26.78
C LEU A 478 12.09 -7.05 26.32
N ILE A 479 13.11 -7.60 25.66
CA ILE A 479 14.24 -6.84 25.12
C ILE A 479 13.76 -5.78 24.13
N ALA A 480 12.86 -6.15 23.21
CA ALA A 480 12.30 -5.24 22.22
C ALA A 480 11.49 -4.09 22.87
N TYR A 481 10.70 -4.39 23.90
CA TYR A 481 9.96 -3.38 24.65
C TYR A 481 10.88 -2.35 25.30
N HIS A 482 11.93 -2.81 25.99
CA HIS A 482 12.91 -1.93 26.62
C HIS A 482 13.72 -1.14 25.59
N ALA A 483 14.16 -1.77 24.51
CA ALA A 483 14.84 -1.09 23.41
C ALA A 483 13.95 0.02 22.79
N HIS A 484 12.68 -0.29 22.53
CA HIS A 484 11.73 0.66 21.93
C HIS A 484 11.43 1.86 22.85
N GLY A 485 11.33 1.63 24.16
CA GLY A 485 11.15 2.69 25.15
C GLY A 485 12.42 3.53 25.39
N LEU A 486 13.60 2.92 25.38
CA LEU A 486 14.87 3.67 25.48
C LEU A 486 15.16 4.49 24.22
N GLU A 487 14.83 3.96 23.03
CA GLU A 487 14.90 4.70 21.77
C GLU A 487 14.00 5.95 21.81
N GLU A 488 12.86 5.89 22.50
CA GLU A 488 12.01 7.06 22.70
C GLU A 488 12.67 8.10 23.61
N GLN A 489 13.26 7.66 24.73
CA GLN A 489 13.88 8.56 25.71
C GLN A 489 15.21 9.17 25.22
N GLN A 490 16.01 8.36 24.55
CA GLN A 490 17.36 8.71 24.12
C GLN A 490 17.39 9.17 22.65
N GLY A 491 16.29 9.02 21.91
CA GLY A 491 16.23 9.32 20.49
C GLY A 491 17.30 8.54 19.74
N ALA A 492 18.19 9.25 19.05
CA ALA A 492 19.32 8.64 18.36
C ALA A 492 20.66 8.89 19.06
N ALA A 493 20.64 9.15 20.37
CA ALA A 493 21.73 8.71 21.24
C ALA A 493 21.62 7.20 21.55
N PHE A 494 20.46 6.59 21.31
CA PHE A 494 20.28 5.14 21.42
C PHE A 494 21.07 4.41 20.33
N ASN A 495 22.02 3.58 20.74
CA ASN A 495 22.87 2.77 19.85
C ASN A 495 22.65 1.26 20.03
N GLY A 496 21.53 0.88 20.63
CA GLY A 496 21.25 -0.48 21.08
C GLY A 496 21.39 -0.64 22.59
N LEU A 497 21.06 -1.83 23.08
CA LEU A 497 21.24 -2.22 24.47
C LEU A 497 22.64 -2.79 24.67
N ASP A 498 23.35 -2.38 25.71
CA ASP A 498 24.62 -3.01 26.04
C ASP A 498 24.45 -4.45 26.55
N ASP A 499 25.53 -5.23 26.49
CA ASP A 499 25.52 -6.64 26.92
C ASP A 499 25.02 -6.82 28.37
N ALA A 500 25.37 -5.88 29.26
CA ALA A 500 24.97 -5.91 30.66
C ALA A 500 23.46 -5.68 30.83
N ALA A 501 22.86 -4.79 30.03
CA ALA A 501 21.42 -4.55 30.01
C ALA A 501 20.65 -5.77 29.52
N ILE A 502 21.09 -6.40 28.43
CA ILE A 502 20.48 -7.65 27.93
C ILE A 502 20.56 -8.76 28.99
N GLU A 503 21.74 -8.96 29.57
CA GLU A 503 21.93 -9.95 30.63
C GLU A 503 21.05 -9.65 31.85
N GLY A 504 20.94 -8.39 32.25
CA GLY A 504 20.09 -7.93 33.33
C GLY A 504 18.60 -8.22 33.10
N LEU A 505 18.10 -7.98 31.87
CA LEU A 505 16.71 -8.25 31.49
C LEU A 505 16.39 -9.76 31.53
N ILE A 506 17.26 -10.59 30.95
CA ILE A 506 17.09 -12.05 30.93
C ILE A 506 17.16 -12.61 32.35
N LYS A 507 18.11 -12.13 33.16
CA LYS A 507 18.24 -12.52 34.56
C LYS A 507 17.00 -12.14 35.38
N GLY A 508 16.49 -10.93 35.18
CA GLY A 508 15.25 -10.46 35.83
C GLY A 508 14.04 -11.32 35.46
N TYR A 509 13.92 -11.72 34.19
CA TYR A 509 12.89 -12.65 33.72
C TYR A 509 12.95 -14.01 34.47
N TYR A 510 14.12 -14.63 34.54
CA TYR A 510 14.30 -15.90 35.25
C TYR A 510 14.03 -15.77 36.76
N GLN A 511 14.43 -14.67 37.38
CA GLN A 511 14.17 -14.41 38.79
C GLN A 511 12.68 -14.28 39.10
N ALA A 512 11.90 -13.65 38.21
CA ALA A 512 10.46 -13.52 38.39
C ALA A 512 9.75 -14.88 38.37
N ILE A 513 10.20 -15.81 37.53
CA ILE A 513 9.54 -17.12 37.33
C ILE A 513 9.95 -18.16 38.38
N TYR A 514 11.22 -18.21 38.78
CA TYR A 514 11.79 -19.31 39.58
C TYR A 514 12.06 -18.95 41.06
N SER A 515 11.36 -17.95 41.60
CA SER A 515 11.50 -17.35 42.94
C SER A 515 11.74 -18.33 44.13
N HIS A 516 12.98 -18.80 44.33
CA HIS A 516 13.42 -19.54 45.53
C HIS A 516 14.82 -19.11 46.02
N PRO A 517 15.02 -18.86 47.34
CA PRO A 517 16.33 -18.54 47.90
C PRO A 517 17.30 -19.72 47.74
N GLY A 518 18.39 -19.55 46.97
CA GLY A 518 19.46 -20.55 46.83
C GLY A 518 19.87 -20.92 45.39
N GLN A 519 19.12 -20.49 44.37
CA GLN A 519 19.35 -20.85 42.95
C GLN A 519 20.18 -19.84 42.14
N GLY A 520 20.88 -18.90 42.79
CA GLY A 520 21.60 -17.81 42.09
C GLY A 520 22.60 -18.28 41.02
N ARG A 521 23.26 -19.43 41.25
CA ARG A 521 24.17 -20.06 40.28
C ARG A 521 23.42 -20.63 39.05
N GLN A 522 22.26 -21.25 39.26
CA GLN A 522 21.43 -21.80 38.17
C GLN A 522 20.82 -20.69 37.30
N VAL A 523 20.35 -19.59 37.92
CA VAL A 523 19.84 -18.43 37.18
C VAL A 523 20.93 -17.82 36.30
N GLY A 524 22.17 -17.73 36.78
CA GLY A 524 23.30 -17.27 35.97
C GLY A 524 23.57 -18.17 34.76
N GLU A 525 23.55 -19.49 34.95
CA GLU A 525 23.73 -20.46 33.86
C GLU A 525 22.60 -20.40 32.82
N TRP A 526 21.34 -20.29 33.26
CA TRP A 526 20.20 -20.14 32.34
C TRP A 526 20.25 -18.81 31.58
N THR A 527 20.65 -17.72 32.26
CA THR A 527 20.81 -16.41 31.66
C THR A 527 21.85 -16.44 30.56
N ALA A 528 23.02 -17.02 30.82
CA ALA A 528 24.08 -17.16 29.83
C ALA A 528 23.62 -17.97 28.61
N ARG A 529 22.92 -19.09 28.82
CA ARG A 529 22.38 -19.92 27.73
C ARG A 529 21.31 -19.20 26.90
N ALA A 530 20.39 -18.50 27.54
CA ALA A 530 19.35 -17.74 26.85
C ALA A 530 19.92 -16.54 26.09
N LYS A 531 20.91 -15.83 26.67
CA LYS A 531 21.62 -14.74 25.99
C LYS A 531 22.33 -15.26 24.74
N ASP A 532 23.09 -16.34 24.86
CA ASP A 532 23.76 -16.96 23.71
C ASP A 532 22.76 -17.42 22.63
N ARG A 533 21.62 -17.99 23.03
CA ARG A 533 20.53 -18.34 22.10
C ARG A 533 19.95 -17.14 21.35
N LEU A 534 19.73 -16.01 22.04
CA LEU A 534 19.13 -14.82 21.44
C LEU A 534 20.11 -14.04 20.57
N LEU A 535 21.36 -13.88 21.01
CA LEU A 535 22.39 -13.14 20.26
C LEU A 535 22.86 -13.89 19.02
N ASN A 536 22.80 -15.23 19.02
CA ASN A 536 23.08 -16.05 17.84
C ASN A 536 21.82 -16.39 17.02
N SER A 537 20.68 -15.74 17.29
CA SER A 537 19.49 -15.91 16.45
C SER A 537 19.69 -15.17 15.12
N ASN A 538 19.38 -15.82 14.00
CA ASN A 538 19.58 -15.23 12.67
C ASN A 538 18.73 -13.95 12.52
N GLY A 539 19.36 -12.77 12.49
CA GLY A 539 18.72 -11.55 12.00
C GLY A 539 17.81 -10.78 12.97
N LEU A 540 17.57 -11.26 14.20
CA LEU A 540 16.71 -10.56 15.17
C LEU A 540 17.48 -9.50 15.98
N LEU A 541 18.64 -9.85 16.54
CA LEU A 541 19.51 -8.96 17.30
C LEU A 541 20.91 -8.98 16.69
N HIS A 542 21.45 -7.83 16.33
CA HIS A 542 22.81 -7.69 15.82
C HIS A 542 23.66 -6.85 16.76
N GLU A 543 24.95 -7.16 16.82
CA GLU A 543 25.93 -6.29 17.45
C GLU A 543 26.05 -4.98 16.63
N SER A 544 25.73 -3.87 17.29
CA SER A 544 25.78 -2.50 16.79
C SER A 544 26.83 -1.74 17.58
N GLY A 545 28.02 -1.50 17.02
CA GLY A 545 29.03 -0.63 17.62
C GLY A 545 30.49 -1.02 17.30
N ASN A 546 31.37 -0.03 17.24
CA ASN A 546 32.83 -0.22 17.05
C ASN A 546 33.60 -0.41 18.38
N ASN A 547 32.89 -0.47 19.52
CA ASN A 547 33.53 -0.52 20.83
C ASN A 547 33.70 -1.96 21.32
N ALA A 548 34.82 -2.59 20.94
CA ALA A 548 35.15 -3.96 21.32
C ALA A 548 35.19 -4.21 22.86
N ALA A 549 35.23 -3.15 23.68
CA ALA A 549 35.22 -3.25 25.14
C ALA A 549 33.79 -3.33 25.74
N ALA A 550 32.76 -2.91 25.01
CA ALA A 550 31.37 -2.92 25.44
C ALA A 550 30.44 -3.00 24.21
N PRO A 551 30.15 -4.21 23.70
CA PRO A 551 29.27 -4.37 22.56
C PRO A 551 27.84 -3.96 22.92
N SER A 552 27.20 -3.20 22.04
CA SER A 552 25.77 -2.91 22.08
C SER A 552 25.04 -3.70 21.01
N TYR A 553 23.76 -3.99 21.22
CA TYR A 553 22.95 -4.80 20.33
C TYR A 553 21.66 -4.08 19.94
N ASP A 554 21.30 -4.11 18.66
CA ASP A 554 20.09 -3.49 18.12
C ASP A 554 19.26 -4.47 17.27
N PHE A 555 18.01 -4.09 16.97
CA PHE A 555 17.17 -4.80 16.02
C PHE A 555 17.41 -4.22 14.62
N PRO A 556 17.98 -5.00 13.67
CA PRO A 556 18.27 -4.50 12.31
C PRO A 556 17.02 -4.01 11.58
N HIS A 557 15.88 -4.65 11.89
CA HIS A 557 14.59 -4.31 11.36
C HIS A 557 13.69 -3.76 12.46
N ARG A 558 13.50 -2.44 12.47
CA ARG A 558 12.60 -1.73 13.40
C ARG A 558 11.18 -2.30 13.45
N LEU A 559 10.70 -2.92 12.36
CA LEU A 559 9.38 -3.55 12.35
C LEU A 559 9.29 -4.74 13.33
N PHE A 560 10.35 -5.55 13.45
CA PHE A 560 10.39 -6.64 14.44
C PHE A 560 10.45 -6.09 15.86
N GLN A 561 11.28 -5.06 16.12
CA GLN A 561 11.33 -4.40 17.43
C GLN A 561 9.94 -3.88 17.85
N GLN A 562 9.24 -3.18 16.96
CA GLN A 562 7.92 -2.62 17.24
C GLN A 562 6.85 -3.72 17.44
N PHE A 563 6.87 -4.75 16.61
CA PHE A 563 5.98 -5.89 16.76
C PHE A 563 6.17 -6.62 18.10
N LEU A 564 7.42 -6.96 18.42
CA LEU A 564 7.79 -7.66 19.65
C LEU A 564 7.51 -6.82 20.91
N ALA A 565 7.74 -5.51 20.85
CA ALA A 565 7.34 -4.58 21.91
C ALA A 565 5.81 -4.59 22.10
N GLY A 566 5.05 -4.65 21.01
CA GLY A 566 3.59 -4.83 21.05
C GLY A 566 3.16 -6.17 21.67
N LEU A 567 3.85 -7.27 21.37
CA LEU A 567 3.59 -8.58 22.00
C LEU A 567 3.83 -8.56 23.51
N TYR A 568 4.91 -7.91 23.96
CA TYR A 568 5.18 -7.78 25.39
C TYR A 568 4.07 -7.04 26.14
N LEU A 569 3.53 -5.98 25.53
CA LEU A 569 2.36 -5.25 26.05
C LEU A 569 1.11 -6.15 26.14
N LEU A 570 0.89 -7.00 25.14
CA LEU A 570 -0.24 -7.94 25.10
C LEU A 570 -0.21 -8.95 26.25
N ASP A 571 0.98 -9.50 26.52
CA ASP A 571 1.13 -10.66 27.39
C ASP A 571 1.43 -10.28 28.86
N THR A 572 2.16 -9.18 29.09
CA THR A 572 2.75 -8.88 30.43
C THR A 572 2.31 -7.55 31.06
N LYS A 573 2.14 -6.49 30.27
CA LYS A 573 1.89 -5.10 30.76
C LYS A 573 0.54 -4.55 30.31
N PHE A 574 -0.47 -5.41 30.26
CA PHE A 574 -1.72 -5.07 29.58
C PHE A 574 -2.57 -4.01 30.32
N HIS A 575 -3.45 -3.36 29.55
CA HIS A 575 -4.46 -2.36 29.94
C HIS A 575 -3.91 -1.00 30.35
N GLU A 576 -3.44 -0.82 31.58
CA GLU A 576 -3.06 0.51 32.10
C GLU A 576 -1.90 1.13 31.29
N GLU A 577 -0.86 0.35 31.02
CA GLU A 577 0.26 0.79 30.18
C GLU A 577 -0.22 1.08 28.75
N CYS A 578 -1.06 0.22 28.17
CA CYS A 578 -1.58 0.44 26.82
C CYS A 578 -2.39 1.74 26.73
N VAL A 579 -3.20 2.06 27.74
CA VAL A 579 -3.98 3.31 27.81
C VAL A 579 -3.07 4.53 27.94
N SER A 580 -1.94 4.43 28.66
CA SER A 580 -0.97 5.52 28.80
C SER A 580 -0.11 5.74 27.54
N LEU A 581 0.21 4.65 26.82
CA LEU A 581 1.01 4.66 25.60
C LEU A 581 0.21 5.05 24.36
N VAL A 582 -1.11 4.89 24.37
CA VAL A 582 -1.95 5.10 23.18
C VAL A 582 -1.89 6.53 22.60
N THR A 583 -1.64 7.52 23.45
CA THR A 583 -1.52 8.92 23.08
C THR A 583 -0.11 9.26 22.58
N GLN A 584 0.87 8.36 22.78
CA GLN A 584 2.25 8.55 22.40
C GLN A 584 2.45 8.07 20.95
N PRO A 585 2.77 8.97 20.00
CA PRO A 585 2.85 8.62 18.58
C PRO A 585 3.86 7.51 18.25
N HIS A 586 4.92 7.38 19.06
CA HIS A 586 5.98 6.37 18.90
C HIS A 586 5.48 4.93 19.12
N TRP A 587 4.46 4.74 19.97
CA TRP A 587 3.88 3.43 20.29
C TRP A 587 2.75 3.00 19.37
N ARG A 588 2.22 3.93 18.55
CA ARG A 588 1.07 3.68 17.66
C ARG A 588 1.22 2.43 16.81
N LEU A 589 2.37 2.25 16.14
CA LEU A 589 2.57 1.10 15.25
C LEU A 589 2.69 -0.21 16.05
N SER A 590 3.39 -0.20 17.18
CA SER A 590 3.50 -1.35 18.08
C SER A 590 2.12 -1.81 18.58
N LEU A 591 1.26 -0.87 18.98
CA LEU A 591 -0.11 -1.16 19.42
C LEU A 591 -1.00 -1.67 18.28
N ASN A 592 -0.86 -1.12 17.06
CA ASN A 592 -1.60 -1.61 15.90
C ASN A 592 -1.17 -3.02 15.48
N LEU A 593 0.13 -3.31 15.47
CA LEU A 593 0.65 -4.65 15.18
C LEU A 593 0.24 -5.67 16.25
N MET A 594 0.23 -5.24 17.53
CA MET A 594 -0.35 -6.01 18.63
C MET A 594 -1.83 -6.34 18.36
N ALA A 595 -2.66 -5.33 18.06
CA ALA A 595 -4.08 -5.54 17.78
C ALA A 595 -4.30 -6.41 16.53
N ASN A 596 -3.41 -6.33 15.53
CA ASN A 596 -3.45 -7.16 14.34
C ASN A 596 -3.08 -8.63 14.59
N TYR A 597 -2.31 -8.92 15.63
CA TYR A 597 -1.95 -10.28 16.06
C TYR A 597 -2.89 -10.86 17.12
N ALA A 598 -3.44 -10.03 17.99
CA ALA A 598 -4.22 -10.45 19.17
C ALA A 598 -5.31 -11.51 18.91
N PRO A 599 -5.99 -11.54 17.75
CA PRO A 599 -7.01 -12.56 17.50
C PRO A 599 -6.48 -13.97 17.25
N TYR A 600 -5.17 -14.12 17.01
CA TYR A 600 -4.49 -15.41 16.96
C TYR A 600 -3.92 -15.83 18.31
N SER A 601 -4.06 -14.98 19.34
CA SER A 601 -3.63 -15.26 20.71
C SER A 601 -4.81 -15.49 21.65
N LEU A 602 -4.50 -15.90 22.88
CA LEU A 602 -5.50 -16.04 23.96
C LEU A 602 -6.02 -14.68 24.47
N HIS A 603 -5.45 -13.56 24.02
CA HIS A 603 -5.69 -12.20 24.53
C HIS A 603 -6.66 -11.35 23.68
N HIS A 604 -7.38 -11.96 22.73
CA HIS A 604 -8.32 -11.26 21.85
C HIS A 604 -9.40 -10.46 22.60
N SER A 605 -9.97 -11.02 23.67
CA SER A 605 -10.95 -10.34 24.53
C SER A 605 -10.35 -9.15 25.28
N THR A 606 -9.08 -9.24 25.65
CA THR A 606 -8.37 -8.19 26.39
C THR A 606 -8.14 -6.96 25.51
N VAL A 607 -7.74 -7.13 24.25
CA VAL A 607 -7.58 -6.01 23.29
C VAL A 607 -8.92 -5.32 23.01
N PHE A 608 -10.01 -6.07 22.93
CA PHE A 608 -11.33 -5.44 22.81
C PHE A 608 -11.73 -4.63 24.06
N SER A 609 -11.41 -5.11 25.26
CA SER A 609 -11.61 -4.34 26.49
C SER A 609 -10.82 -3.03 26.49
N LEU A 610 -9.56 -3.07 26.01
CA LEU A 610 -8.77 -1.85 25.78
C LEU A 610 -9.46 -0.91 24.79
N VAL A 611 -9.93 -1.42 23.64
CA VAL A 611 -10.66 -0.61 22.65
C VAL A 611 -11.90 0.04 23.28
N GLN A 612 -12.68 -0.68 24.07
CA GLN A 612 -13.85 -0.12 24.77
C GLN A 612 -13.45 1.03 25.72
N THR A 613 -12.41 0.83 26.55
CA THR A 613 -11.89 1.88 27.43
C THR A 613 -11.43 3.11 26.64
N LEU A 614 -10.77 2.91 25.50
CA LEU A 614 -10.28 3.99 24.65
C LEU A 614 -11.41 4.77 23.97
N LEU A 615 -12.46 4.08 23.52
CA LEU A 615 -13.61 4.68 22.84
C LEU A 615 -14.49 5.53 23.77
N ILE A 616 -14.46 5.29 25.09
CA ILE A 616 -15.12 6.17 26.07
C ILE A 616 -14.18 7.22 26.68
N GLY A 617 -12.91 7.22 26.27
CA GLY A 617 -11.87 8.10 26.77
C GLY A 617 -11.87 9.48 26.12
N SER A 618 -10.75 10.20 26.29
CA SER A 618 -10.46 11.42 25.55
C SER A 618 -10.49 11.18 24.05
N THR A 619 -10.68 12.21 23.25
CA THR A 619 -10.82 12.03 21.81
C THR A 619 -9.60 11.41 21.13
N ALA A 620 -8.39 11.73 21.60
CA ALA A 620 -7.18 11.07 21.12
C ALA A 620 -7.21 9.55 21.39
N GLN A 621 -7.78 9.13 22.53
CA GLN A 621 -8.01 7.73 22.83
C GLN A 621 -9.12 7.14 21.94
N GLN A 622 -10.20 7.87 21.66
CA GLN A 622 -11.27 7.40 20.76
C GLN A 622 -10.76 7.10 19.35
N ILE A 623 -9.97 8.02 18.79
CA ILE A 623 -9.28 7.85 17.50
C ILE A 623 -8.47 6.56 17.52
N ARG A 624 -7.66 6.37 18.57
CA ARG A 624 -6.79 5.20 18.67
C ARG A 624 -7.55 3.91 18.92
N GLY A 625 -8.63 3.94 19.69
CA GLY A 625 -9.54 2.83 19.89
C GLY A 625 -10.13 2.36 18.55
N ALA A 626 -10.52 3.30 17.70
CA ALA A 626 -10.97 3.01 16.34
C ALA A 626 -9.84 2.40 15.46
N GLU A 627 -8.62 2.92 15.54
CA GLU A 627 -7.47 2.39 14.79
C GLU A 627 -7.08 0.96 15.20
N LEU A 628 -7.11 0.68 16.50
CA LEU A 628 -6.92 -0.68 17.01
C LEU A 628 -8.03 -1.59 16.52
N LEU A 629 -9.28 -1.13 16.57
CA LEU A 629 -10.43 -1.88 16.05
C LEU A 629 -10.23 -2.23 14.57
N ILE A 630 -9.87 -1.26 13.72
CA ILE A 630 -9.54 -1.48 12.30
C ILE A 630 -8.44 -2.53 12.15
N SER A 631 -7.38 -2.44 12.96
CA SER A 631 -6.27 -3.38 12.93
C SER A 631 -6.70 -4.82 13.24
N MET A 632 -7.76 -5.00 14.04
CA MET A 632 -8.37 -6.30 14.35
C MET A 632 -9.28 -6.82 13.22
N THR A 633 -9.90 -5.95 12.42
CA THR A 633 -10.95 -6.32 11.44
C THR A 633 -10.50 -7.07 10.19
N ARG A 634 -9.20 -7.36 10.03
CA ARG A 634 -8.71 -8.26 8.96
C ARG A 634 -9.11 -9.73 9.15
N LEU A 635 -10.10 -10.00 10.01
CA LEU A 635 -10.57 -11.32 10.38
C LEU A 635 -12.03 -11.43 10.04
N LYS A 636 -12.37 -12.53 9.36
CA LYS A 636 -13.76 -12.90 9.10
C LYS A 636 -14.52 -12.96 10.43
N VAL A 637 -15.64 -12.22 10.50
CA VAL A 637 -16.55 -12.06 11.65
C VAL A 637 -16.61 -13.31 12.53
N ARG A 638 -16.28 -13.18 13.83
CA ARG A 638 -16.68 -14.17 14.83
C ARG A 638 -17.80 -13.62 15.73
N PRO A 639 -18.79 -14.43 16.13
CA PRO A 639 -19.93 -14.00 16.95
C PRO A 639 -19.58 -13.35 18.30
N ASP A 640 -18.43 -13.72 18.89
CA ASP A 640 -17.88 -13.13 20.12
C ASP A 640 -17.51 -11.64 19.96
N LEU A 641 -17.27 -11.17 18.74
CA LEU A 641 -16.88 -9.80 18.45
C LEU A 641 -18.08 -8.84 18.32
N TRP A 642 -19.29 -9.37 18.08
CA TRP A 642 -20.52 -8.59 17.91
C TRP A 642 -20.84 -7.71 19.13
N ARG A 643 -20.73 -8.27 20.35
CA ARG A 643 -20.99 -7.52 21.60
C ARG A 643 -20.06 -6.32 21.74
N HIS A 644 -18.80 -6.47 21.30
CA HIS A 644 -17.80 -5.43 21.38
C HIS A 644 -17.98 -4.36 20.30
N ALA A 645 -18.37 -4.75 19.08
CA ALA A 645 -18.78 -3.81 18.02
C ALA A 645 -19.97 -2.94 18.45
N SER A 646 -20.91 -3.50 19.23
CA SER A 646 -22.04 -2.75 19.78
C SER A 646 -21.63 -1.64 20.74
N THR A 647 -20.74 -1.93 21.70
CA THR A 647 -20.22 -0.91 22.62
C THR A 647 -19.41 0.17 21.89
N ALA A 648 -18.63 -0.23 20.88
CA ALA A 648 -17.85 0.69 20.07
C ALA A 648 -18.73 1.66 19.26
N MET A 649 -19.83 1.17 18.69
CA MET A 649 -20.81 1.98 17.98
C MET A 649 -21.49 3.00 18.89
N GLU A 650 -21.91 2.59 20.09
CA GLU A 650 -22.49 3.51 21.09
C GLU A 650 -21.51 4.66 21.38
N ALA A 651 -20.25 4.33 21.67
CA ALA A 651 -19.21 5.33 21.94
C ALA A 651 -18.93 6.27 20.76
N LEU A 652 -18.84 5.74 19.53
CA LEU A 652 -18.64 6.55 18.31
C LEU A 652 -19.86 7.40 17.96
N SER A 653 -21.07 6.97 18.35
CA SER A 653 -22.31 7.71 18.14
C SER A 653 -22.54 8.83 19.17
N ILE A 654 -21.89 8.77 20.34
CA ILE A 654 -21.98 9.76 21.43
C ILE A 654 -20.97 10.91 21.27
N ALA A 655 -20.04 10.84 20.31
CA ALA A 655 -19.09 11.92 20.04
C ALA A 655 -19.78 13.16 19.42
N GLU A 656 -20.40 13.98 20.26
CA GLU A 656 -20.94 15.29 19.87
C GLU A 656 -19.79 16.27 19.50
N PRO A 657 -19.92 17.07 18.44
CA PRO A 657 -19.14 18.29 18.29
C PRO A 657 -19.58 19.30 19.35
N GLN A 658 -18.81 19.41 20.43
CA GLN A 658 -18.89 20.55 21.36
C GLN A 658 -18.37 21.79 20.61
N VAL A 659 -19.29 22.49 19.93
CA VAL A 659 -19.02 23.78 19.28
C VAL A 659 -18.98 24.86 20.34
N SER A 660 -17.79 25.18 20.86
CA SER A 660 -17.42 26.52 21.36
C SER A 660 -16.00 26.54 21.93
N THR A 661 -14.97 26.62 21.09
CA THR A 661 -13.68 27.34 21.31
C THR A 661 -12.72 27.11 20.13
N PRO A 662 -11.87 28.08 19.76
CA PRO A 662 -10.90 27.92 18.66
C PRO A 662 -9.75 26.99 19.08
N PRO A 663 -9.24 26.10 18.20
CA PRO A 663 -8.37 25.01 18.62
C PRO A 663 -6.89 25.41 18.61
N SER A 664 -6.19 25.02 19.67
CA SER A 664 -4.80 24.57 19.57
C SER A 664 -4.79 23.07 19.91
N ILE A 665 -4.62 22.22 18.88
CA ILE A 665 -4.65 20.73 18.82
C ILE A 665 -6.06 20.15 18.52
N PRO A 666 -6.23 19.26 17.50
CA PRO A 666 -7.53 18.68 17.19
C PRO A 666 -7.98 17.71 18.28
N THR A 667 -9.12 18.01 18.90
CA THR A 667 -9.77 17.21 19.95
C THR A 667 -10.96 16.40 19.40
N GLN A 668 -11.06 16.13 18.08
CA GLN A 668 -12.11 15.31 17.46
C GLN A 668 -11.53 14.30 16.45
N PRO A 669 -12.11 13.09 16.27
CA PRO A 669 -11.68 12.18 15.21
C PRO A 669 -11.96 12.82 13.85
N THR A 670 -10.97 12.81 12.97
CA THR A 670 -11.12 13.31 11.61
C THR A 670 -12.22 12.51 10.87
N PRO A 671 -12.88 13.09 9.85
CA PRO A 671 -13.80 12.35 9.00
C PRO A 671 -13.21 11.03 8.46
N HIS A 672 -11.93 11.02 8.09
CA HIS A 672 -11.23 9.83 7.59
C HIS A 672 -11.06 8.73 8.65
N GLU A 673 -10.75 9.10 9.89
CA GLU A 673 -10.69 8.14 11.00
C GLU A 673 -12.08 7.55 11.29
N ARG A 674 -13.14 8.38 11.24
CA ARG A 674 -14.53 7.91 11.38
C ARG A 674 -14.95 6.97 10.24
N LEU A 675 -14.57 7.29 9.00
CA LEU A 675 -14.80 6.44 7.83
C LEU A 675 -14.18 5.07 8.03
N ALA A 676 -12.88 5.03 8.37
CA ALA A 676 -12.17 3.78 8.57
C ALA A 676 -12.79 2.97 9.73
N ALA A 677 -13.16 3.62 10.83
CA ALA A 677 -13.82 3.00 11.98
C ALA A 677 -15.17 2.37 11.61
N GLY A 678 -16.01 3.10 10.88
CA GLY A 678 -17.31 2.61 10.47
C GLY A 678 -17.24 1.47 9.45
N LEU A 679 -16.24 1.48 8.56
CA LEU A 679 -15.99 0.37 7.63
C LEU A 679 -15.57 -0.89 8.40
N ALA A 680 -14.67 -0.74 9.37
CA ALA A 680 -14.26 -1.82 10.27
C ALA A 680 -15.45 -2.41 11.06
N LEU A 681 -16.31 -1.56 11.63
CA LEU A 681 -17.50 -2.01 12.36
C LEU A 681 -18.47 -2.79 11.47
N GLY A 682 -18.61 -2.41 10.20
CA GLY A 682 -19.38 -3.18 9.23
C GLY A 682 -18.85 -4.60 9.06
N GLU A 683 -17.53 -4.76 8.93
CA GLU A 683 -16.85 -6.05 8.82
C GLU A 683 -16.90 -6.88 10.11
N LEU A 684 -17.24 -6.31 11.26
CA LEU A 684 -17.41 -7.03 12.54
C LEU A 684 -18.86 -7.43 12.81
N GLY A 685 -19.81 -7.01 11.97
CA GLY A 685 -21.24 -7.21 12.17
C GLY A 685 -21.86 -6.07 12.98
N ASP A 686 -22.00 -4.91 12.34
CA ASP A 686 -22.65 -3.72 12.92
C ASP A 686 -24.03 -4.08 13.50
N PRO A 687 -24.28 -3.82 14.80
CA PRO A 687 -25.51 -4.21 15.49
C PRO A 687 -26.78 -3.55 14.91
N ARG A 688 -26.64 -2.46 14.15
CA ARG A 688 -27.76 -1.85 13.44
C ARG A 688 -28.29 -2.78 12.35
N PHE A 689 -27.45 -3.63 11.78
CA PHE A 689 -27.75 -4.51 10.64
C PHE A 689 -27.66 -5.99 10.94
N VAL A 690 -26.98 -6.39 12.02
CA VAL A 690 -26.75 -7.79 12.40
C VAL A 690 -27.18 -8.01 13.86
N GLN A 691 -27.86 -9.13 14.12
CA GLN A 691 -28.29 -9.55 15.46
C GLN A 691 -27.19 -10.37 16.16
N PRO A 692 -27.25 -10.58 17.50
CA PRO A 692 -26.21 -11.32 18.22
C PRO A 692 -25.96 -12.75 17.73
N ASP A 693 -26.96 -13.37 17.10
CA ASP A 693 -26.89 -14.71 16.51
C ASP A 693 -26.32 -14.70 15.07
N GLY A 694 -25.88 -13.53 14.58
CA GLY A 694 -25.39 -13.32 13.23
C GLY A 694 -26.48 -13.14 12.18
N SER A 695 -27.76 -13.27 12.54
CA SER A 695 -28.87 -13.08 11.59
C SER A 695 -29.05 -11.61 11.24
N PRO A 696 -29.55 -11.27 10.04
CA PRO A 696 -29.80 -9.88 9.68
C PRO A 696 -30.86 -9.23 10.58
N SER A 697 -30.63 -7.97 10.96
CA SER A 697 -31.59 -7.14 11.68
C SER A 697 -32.68 -6.65 10.71
N PRO A 698 -33.99 -6.84 11.02
CA PRO A 698 -35.06 -6.43 10.13
C PRO A 698 -35.05 -4.93 9.79
N ILE A 699 -35.20 -4.59 8.51
CA ILE A 699 -35.29 -3.20 8.04
C ILE A 699 -36.42 -2.41 8.72
N THR A 700 -37.47 -3.11 9.16
CA THR A 700 -38.63 -2.53 9.86
C THR A 700 -38.29 -1.84 11.18
N LYS A 701 -37.13 -2.15 11.79
CA LYS A 701 -36.62 -1.43 12.98
C LYS A 701 -35.99 -0.07 12.65
N ARG A 702 -35.69 0.19 11.37
CA ARG A 702 -34.96 1.37 10.88
C ARG A 702 -35.85 2.26 10.00
N LEU A 703 -37.12 2.42 10.38
CA LEU A 703 -38.09 3.26 9.67
C LEU A 703 -38.47 4.48 10.50
N VAL A 704 -38.39 5.67 9.90
CA VAL A 704 -38.84 6.94 10.49
C VAL A 704 -40.28 7.20 10.04
N LYS A 705 -41.19 7.39 11.00
CA LYS A 705 -42.60 7.69 10.73
C LYS A 705 -42.79 9.19 10.53
N LEU A 706 -43.35 9.61 9.39
CA LEU A 706 -43.72 10.99 9.13
C LEU A 706 -45.24 11.19 9.18
N THR A 707 -45.65 12.26 9.86
CA THR A 707 -47.07 12.57 10.08
C THR A 707 -47.74 13.11 8.81
N PRO A 708 -49.05 12.84 8.61
CA PRO A 708 -49.80 13.42 7.51
C PRO A 708 -49.94 14.94 7.71
N GLY A 709 -50.02 15.69 6.61
CA GLY A 709 -50.22 17.14 6.71
C GLY A 709 -49.93 17.93 5.45
N LYS A 710 -50.04 19.26 5.57
CA LYS A 710 -49.66 20.22 4.54
C LYS A 710 -48.20 20.64 4.73
N PHE A 711 -47.43 20.65 3.66
CA PHE A 711 -46.00 20.92 3.69
C PHE A 711 -45.59 21.85 2.55
N ASP A 712 -44.66 22.75 2.85
CA ASP A 712 -44.10 23.67 1.87
C ASP A 712 -42.86 23.01 1.22
N LEU A 713 -42.93 22.82 -0.09
CA LEU A 713 -41.84 22.31 -0.92
C LEU A 713 -41.39 23.38 -1.90
N LYS A 714 -40.18 23.28 -2.44
CA LYS A 714 -39.73 24.21 -3.48
C LYS A 714 -39.88 23.57 -4.86
N ASN A 715 -40.39 24.31 -5.83
CA ASN A 715 -40.35 23.91 -7.24
C ASN A 715 -38.96 24.18 -7.85
N ASP A 716 -38.79 23.86 -9.14
CA ASP A 716 -37.53 24.08 -9.87
C ASP A 716 -37.13 25.57 -9.93
N ASP A 717 -38.12 26.47 -9.88
CA ASP A 717 -37.93 27.94 -9.84
C ASP A 717 -37.69 28.48 -8.42
N ASN A 718 -37.51 27.58 -7.43
CA ASN A 718 -37.26 27.89 -6.02
C ASN A 718 -38.44 28.60 -5.30
N GLU A 719 -39.64 28.55 -5.88
CA GLU A 719 -40.90 29.02 -5.30
C GLU A 719 -41.52 27.98 -4.37
N LEU A 720 -42.16 28.43 -3.29
CA LEU A 720 -42.82 27.54 -2.33
C LEU A 720 -44.19 27.08 -2.85
N ARG A 721 -44.38 25.76 -2.96
CA ARG A 721 -45.66 25.10 -3.21
C ARG A 721 -46.10 24.30 -2.00
N ARG A 722 -47.35 24.49 -1.60
CA ARG A 722 -47.97 23.75 -0.49
C ARG A 722 -48.64 22.48 -1.00
N ILE A 723 -48.12 21.32 -0.59
CA ILE A 723 -48.70 20.01 -0.92
C ILE A 723 -49.27 19.32 0.32
N THR A 724 -50.15 18.33 0.13
CA THR A 724 -50.65 17.49 1.23
C THR A 724 -50.18 16.06 1.03
N LEU A 725 -49.51 15.49 2.02
CA LEU A 725 -49.07 14.08 1.99
C LEU A 725 -49.77 13.27 3.10
N PRO A 726 -50.13 12.00 2.82
CA PRO A 726 -50.62 11.08 3.84
C PRO A 726 -49.48 10.67 4.78
N GLN A 727 -49.82 9.90 5.82
CA GLN A 727 -48.81 9.27 6.67
C GLN A 727 -47.99 8.27 5.87
N PHE A 728 -46.68 8.27 6.08
CA PHE A 728 -45.77 7.25 5.54
C PHE A 728 -44.58 7.02 6.47
N TRP A 729 -43.86 5.94 6.21
CA TRP A 729 -42.57 5.68 6.83
C TRP A 729 -41.49 5.73 5.76
N ILE A 730 -40.30 6.19 6.12
CA ILE A 730 -39.13 6.22 5.25
C ILE A 730 -37.95 5.54 5.96
N GLY A 731 -37.10 4.86 5.20
CA GLY A 731 -35.85 4.31 5.72
C GLY A 731 -35.06 5.39 6.46
N HIS A 732 -34.61 5.10 7.68
CA HIS A 732 -33.74 5.97 8.45
C HIS A 732 -32.37 6.11 7.78
N LEU A 733 -31.92 5.08 7.06
CA LEU A 733 -30.66 5.00 6.33
C LEU A 733 -30.93 4.57 4.88
N PRO A 734 -30.02 4.86 3.91
CA PRO A 734 -30.02 4.19 2.61
C PRO A 734 -29.88 2.68 2.80
N ILE A 735 -30.36 1.90 1.81
CA ILE A 735 -30.18 0.44 1.82
C ILE A 735 -28.69 0.11 1.72
N THR A 736 -28.21 -0.81 2.55
CA THR A 736 -26.80 -1.22 2.55
C THR A 736 -26.52 -2.43 1.66
N ASN A 737 -25.25 -2.68 1.36
CA ASN A 737 -24.83 -3.90 0.66
C ASN A 737 -25.24 -5.17 1.41
N ALA A 738 -25.11 -5.20 2.75
CA ALA A 738 -25.52 -6.35 3.55
C ALA A 738 -27.04 -6.61 3.51
N GLU A 739 -27.85 -5.55 3.43
CA GLU A 739 -29.31 -5.69 3.27
C GLU A 739 -29.67 -6.19 1.88
N TYR A 740 -29.01 -5.70 0.83
CA TYR A 740 -29.26 -6.12 -0.54
C TYR A 740 -28.72 -7.52 -0.86
N LEU A 741 -27.63 -7.94 -0.21
CA LEU A 741 -27.06 -9.28 -0.35
C LEU A 741 -28.11 -10.37 -0.03
N GLN A 742 -29.00 -10.13 0.93
CA GLN A 742 -30.10 -11.06 1.24
C GLN A 742 -31.05 -11.29 0.05
N PHE A 743 -31.30 -10.25 -0.75
CA PHE A 743 -32.10 -10.38 -1.98
C PHE A 743 -31.34 -11.16 -3.05
N VAL A 744 -30.04 -10.90 -3.21
CA VAL A 744 -29.17 -11.63 -4.14
C VAL A 744 -29.13 -13.12 -3.79
N ASP A 745 -28.85 -13.44 -2.51
CA ASP A 745 -28.76 -14.81 -1.99
C ASP A 745 -30.09 -15.56 -2.08
N ALA A 746 -31.22 -14.85 -1.94
CA ALA A 746 -32.56 -15.41 -2.14
C ALA A 746 -32.91 -15.64 -3.63
N GLY A 747 -31.96 -15.44 -4.56
CA GLY A 747 -32.17 -15.62 -5.99
C GLY A 747 -32.95 -14.47 -6.64
N GLY A 748 -32.89 -13.26 -6.07
CA GLY A 748 -33.64 -12.09 -6.51
C GLY A 748 -33.51 -11.73 -7.99
N TYR A 749 -32.32 -11.96 -8.56
CA TYR A 749 -32.03 -11.74 -9.98
C TYR A 749 -32.55 -12.86 -10.90
N ARG A 750 -32.97 -14.00 -10.36
CA ARG A 750 -33.39 -15.19 -11.12
C ARG A 750 -34.89 -15.43 -11.08
N ASP A 751 -35.61 -14.82 -10.15
CA ASP A 751 -37.04 -15.06 -9.93
C ASP A 751 -37.89 -13.95 -10.54
N ASP A 752 -38.66 -14.28 -11.58
CA ASP A 752 -39.55 -13.38 -12.32
C ASP A 752 -40.57 -12.63 -11.47
N ARG A 753 -40.93 -13.17 -10.29
CA ARG A 753 -41.94 -12.55 -9.40
C ARG A 753 -41.50 -11.18 -8.90
N TRP A 754 -40.20 -10.90 -8.87
CA TRP A 754 -39.66 -9.61 -8.46
C TRP A 754 -39.61 -8.59 -9.60
N TRP A 755 -39.84 -9.00 -10.85
CA TRP A 755 -39.70 -8.17 -12.05
C TRP A 755 -41.06 -8.00 -12.73
N PRO A 756 -41.97 -7.17 -12.20
CA PRO A 756 -43.38 -7.19 -12.60
C PRO A 756 -43.63 -6.65 -14.03
N THR A 757 -42.77 -5.77 -14.54
CA THR A 757 -42.95 -5.17 -15.88
C THR A 757 -42.19 -5.94 -16.96
N SER A 758 -42.74 -5.95 -18.18
CA SER A 758 -42.08 -6.55 -19.35
C SER A 758 -40.72 -5.91 -19.64
N ALA A 759 -40.62 -4.57 -19.54
CA ALA A 759 -39.37 -3.84 -19.73
C ALA A 759 -38.28 -4.25 -18.72
N ALA A 760 -38.64 -4.43 -17.45
CA ALA A 760 -37.69 -4.85 -16.41
C ALA A 760 -37.17 -6.27 -16.65
N ARG A 761 -38.05 -7.21 -17.07
CA ARG A 761 -37.64 -8.58 -17.46
C ARG A 761 -36.75 -8.57 -18.70
N ARG A 762 -37.13 -7.83 -19.75
CA ARG A 762 -36.32 -7.69 -20.97
C ARG A 762 -34.94 -7.09 -20.70
N TRP A 763 -34.83 -6.12 -19.79
CA TRP A 763 -33.54 -5.59 -19.34
C TRP A 763 -32.70 -6.66 -18.64
N ARG A 764 -33.27 -7.34 -17.64
CA ARG A 764 -32.59 -8.37 -16.84
C ARG A 764 -32.08 -9.52 -17.70
N ASP A 765 -32.89 -9.93 -18.67
CA ASP A 765 -32.60 -11.02 -19.60
C ASP A 765 -31.67 -10.58 -20.75
N ALA A 766 -31.32 -9.29 -20.82
CA ALA A 766 -30.55 -8.68 -21.89
C ALA A 766 -31.09 -9.01 -23.29
N ASP A 767 -32.40 -8.84 -23.46
CA ASP A 767 -33.16 -9.11 -24.68
C ASP A 767 -32.58 -8.32 -25.86
N GLN A 768 -31.97 -9.03 -26.82
CA GLN A 768 -31.26 -8.44 -27.95
C GLN A 768 -32.21 -7.74 -28.94
N ASP A 769 -33.44 -8.24 -29.10
CA ASP A 769 -34.43 -7.62 -29.98
C ASP A 769 -34.88 -6.28 -29.39
N TRP A 770 -35.07 -6.25 -28.07
CA TRP A 770 -35.39 -5.02 -27.36
C TRP A 770 -34.22 -4.02 -27.36
N ILE A 771 -32.98 -4.47 -27.20
CA ILE A 771 -31.79 -3.61 -27.34
C ILE A 771 -31.72 -2.99 -28.74
N ALA A 772 -32.02 -3.77 -29.79
CA ALA A 772 -32.07 -3.27 -31.17
C ALA A 772 -33.19 -2.23 -31.37
N GLU A 773 -34.36 -2.44 -30.77
CA GLU A 773 -35.46 -1.47 -30.74
C GLU A 773 -35.03 -0.14 -30.07
N LEU A 774 -34.39 -0.22 -28.90
CA LEU A 774 -33.93 0.96 -28.16
C LEU A 774 -32.89 1.79 -28.93
N ARG A 775 -32.02 1.15 -29.72
CA ARG A 775 -31.06 1.84 -30.61
C ARG A 775 -31.76 2.69 -31.69
N GLY A 776 -32.98 2.33 -32.07
CA GLY A 776 -33.79 3.07 -33.06
C GLY A 776 -34.47 4.33 -32.52
N ILE A 777 -34.48 4.55 -31.19
CA ILE A 777 -35.14 5.70 -30.57
C ILE A 777 -34.21 6.92 -30.63
N ALA A 778 -34.57 7.92 -31.46
CA ALA A 778 -33.75 9.11 -31.71
C ALA A 778 -33.32 9.88 -30.44
N LYS A 779 -34.18 9.91 -29.40
CA LYS A 779 -33.86 10.52 -28.09
C LYS A 779 -32.81 9.76 -27.27
N LEU A 780 -32.60 8.47 -27.53
CA LEU A 780 -31.55 7.65 -26.90
C LEU A 780 -30.23 7.70 -27.70
N GLY A 781 -30.22 8.33 -28.88
CA GLY A 781 -29.04 8.44 -29.75
C GLY A 781 -27.87 9.25 -29.18
N TYR A 782 -28.09 10.05 -28.11
CA TYR A 782 -26.99 10.71 -27.38
C TYR A 782 -26.18 9.75 -26.51
N ILE A 783 -26.80 8.65 -26.03
CA ILE A 783 -26.10 7.57 -25.33
C ILE A 783 -25.20 6.84 -26.33
N SER A 784 -25.62 6.70 -27.59
CA SER A 784 -24.77 6.16 -28.67
C SER A 784 -23.69 7.12 -29.19
N ARG A 785 -23.60 8.37 -28.71
CA ARG A 785 -22.61 9.38 -29.14
C ARG A 785 -21.62 9.82 -28.05
N GLY A 786 -21.76 9.31 -26.81
CA GLY A 786 -20.83 9.54 -25.70
C GLY A 786 -20.15 8.24 -25.24
N ASP A 787 -19.29 8.32 -24.22
CA ASP A 787 -18.35 7.29 -23.75
C ASP A 787 -18.93 5.92 -23.32
N TYR A 788 -20.24 5.64 -23.48
CA TYR A 788 -20.88 4.39 -23.08
C TYR A 788 -21.81 3.84 -24.17
N GLN A 789 -21.67 2.57 -24.54
CA GLN A 789 -22.61 1.94 -25.49
C GLN A 789 -23.88 1.44 -24.77
N ILE A 790 -25.06 1.45 -25.41
CA ILE A 790 -26.30 0.88 -24.81
C ILE A 790 -26.13 -0.59 -24.41
N SER A 791 -25.36 -1.36 -25.20
CA SER A 791 -24.97 -2.74 -24.89
C SER A 791 -24.12 -2.84 -23.61
N GLU A 792 -23.50 -1.75 -23.18
CA GLU A 792 -22.76 -1.70 -21.94
C GLU A 792 -23.63 -1.46 -20.71
N LEU A 793 -24.84 -0.92 -20.88
CA LEU A 793 -25.83 -0.62 -19.83
C LEU A 793 -26.95 -1.67 -19.73
N ILE A 794 -27.07 -2.56 -20.73
CA ILE A 794 -28.05 -3.64 -20.75
C ILE A 794 -27.31 -4.96 -20.95
N ARG A 795 -26.89 -5.57 -19.84
CA ARG A 795 -26.19 -6.85 -19.78
C ARG A 795 -26.82 -7.72 -18.71
N SER A 796 -26.90 -9.02 -18.96
CA SER A 796 -27.34 -9.96 -17.93
C SER A 796 -26.32 -9.95 -16.78
N ARG A 797 -26.80 -9.76 -15.55
CA ARG A 797 -25.98 -9.74 -14.34
C ARG A 797 -26.70 -10.41 -13.18
N SER A 798 -25.94 -10.97 -12.25
CA SER A 798 -26.45 -11.67 -11.06
C SER A 798 -26.23 -10.90 -9.76
N ALA A 799 -25.58 -9.74 -9.84
CA ALA A 799 -25.29 -8.84 -8.74
C ALA A 799 -25.20 -7.39 -9.28
N PRO A 800 -25.27 -6.37 -8.41
CA PRO A 800 -25.07 -4.97 -8.79
C PRO A 800 -23.74 -4.72 -9.50
N ALA A 801 -23.66 -3.62 -10.25
CA ALA A 801 -22.34 -3.14 -10.72
C ALA A 801 -21.46 -2.73 -9.53
N PHE A 802 -20.14 -2.79 -9.69
CA PHE A 802 -19.15 -2.44 -8.64
C PHE A 802 -19.17 -3.39 -7.42
N TRP A 803 -19.82 -4.56 -7.51
CA TRP A 803 -19.93 -5.52 -6.40
C TRP A 803 -18.61 -6.12 -5.93
N ASP A 804 -17.56 -6.08 -6.76
CA ASP A 804 -16.21 -6.56 -6.42
C ASP A 804 -15.26 -5.42 -5.97
N GLU A 805 -15.74 -4.18 -5.96
CA GLU A 805 -14.94 -3.01 -5.59
C GLU A 805 -15.07 -2.68 -4.11
N GLN A 806 -13.98 -2.85 -3.35
CA GLN A 806 -13.95 -2.60 -1.89
C GLN A 806 -14.33 -1.19 -1.46
N ARG A 807 -14.26 -0.21 -2.38
CA ARG A 807 -14.67 1.17 -2.14
C ARG A 807 -16.19 1.33 -2.02
N PHE A 808 -16.95 0.35 -2.50
CA PHE A 808 -18.41 0.46 -2.65
C PHE A 808 -19.20 -0.75 -2.15
N ASN A 809 -18.55 -1.89 -1.89
CA ASN A 809 -19.22 -3.15 -1.60
C ASN A 809 -19.19 -3.61 -0.12
N ARG A 810 -18.66 -2.79 0.81
CA ARG A 810 -18.57 -3.22 2.22
C ARG A 810 -19.95 -3.29 2.89
N PRO A 811 -20.14 -4.14 3.93
CA PRO A 811 -21.45 -4.47 4.49
C PRO A 811 -22.33 -3.26 4.86
N THR A 812 -21.75 -2.22 5.45
CA THR A 812 -22.47 -1.04 5.96
C THR A 812 -22.44 0.16 5.02
N GLN A 813 -21.78 0.07 3.87
CA GLN A 813 -21.86 1.11 2.84
C GLN A 813 -23.22 1.07 2.15
N PRO A 814 -23.72 2.23 1.66
CA PRO A 814 -24.92 2.26 0.84
C PRO A 814 -24.71 1.43 -0.43
N LEU A 815 -25.74 0.69 -0.81
CA LEU A 815 -25.78 -0.01 -2.07
C LEU A 815 -25.64 0.98 -3.24
N VAL A 816 -24.77 0.67 -4.19
CA VAL A 816 -24.64 1.39 -5.46
C VAL A 816 -24.66 0.44 -6.66
N GLY A 817 -24.57 0.99 -7.87
CA GLY A 817 -24.45 0.17 -9.07
C GLY A 817 -25.73 -0.55 -9.48
N ILE A 818 -26.87 -0.18 -8.89
CA ILE A 818 -28.19 -0.64 -9.30
C ILE A 818 -28.92 0.41 -10.13
N ASN A 819 -29.78 -0.08 -11.02
CA ASN A 819 -30.69 0.73 -11.79
C ASN A 819 -32.07 0.81 -11.13
N TRP A 820 -32.98 1.54 -11.77
CA TRP A 820 -34.30 1.79 -11.22
C TRP A 820 -35.17 0.52 -11.11
N TRP A 821 -35.02 -0.43 -12.04
CA TRP A 821 -35.79 -1.68 -12.02
C TRP A 821 -35.33 -2.63 -10.93
N GLU A 822 -34.03 -2.78 -10.72
CA GLU A 822 -33.46 -3.54 -9.60
C GLU A 822 -33.90 -2.98 -8.25
N ALA A 823 -33.95 -1.65 -8.14
CA ALA A 823 -34.43 -0.99 -6.93
C ALA A 823 -35.91 -1.34 -6.63
N ASN A 824 -36.75 -1.37 -7.66
CA ASN A 824 -38.16 -1.78 -7.53
C ASN A 824 -38.31 -3.29 -7.28
N ALA A 825 -37.47 -4.13 -7.88
CA ALA A 825 -37.48 -5.56 -7.66
C ALA A 825 -37.15 -5.90 -6.20
N PHE A 826 -36.18 -5.18 -5.62
CA PHE A 826 -35.88 -5.27 -4.19
C PHE A 826 -37.06 -4.85 -3.32
N CYS A 827 -37.76 -3.76 -3.65
CA CYS A 827 -38.98 -3.37 -2.94
C CYS A 827 -40.09 -4.43 -3.03
N ALA A 828 -40.27 -5.07 -4.20
CA ALA A 828 -41.22 -6.17 -4.36
C ALA A 828 -40.86 -7.36 -3.47
N TRP A 829 -39.58 -7.69 -3.37
CA TRP A 829 -39.08 -8.73 -2.46
C TRP A 829 -39.34 -8.36 -0.98
N LEU A 830 -39.05 -7.13 -0.56
CA LEU A 830 -39.32 -6.65 0.80
C LEU A 830 -40.81 -6.77 1.19
N ASN A 831 -41.73 -6.54 0.25
CA ASN A 831 -43.17 -6.70 0.51
C ASN A 831 -43.54 -8.13 0.91
N VAL A 832 -42.88 -9.13 0.32
CA VAL A 832 -43.09 -10.53 0.68
C VAL A 832 -42.39 -10.87 1.99
N GLN A 833 -41.13 -10.46 2.16
CA GLN A 833 -40.34 -10.77 3.37
C GLN A 833 -40.96 -10.17 4.64
N HIS A 834 -41.63 -9.03 4.52
CA HIS A 834 -42.17 -8.29 5.66
C HIS A 834 -43.70 -8.21 5.66
N HIS A 835 -44.40 -9.07 4.90
CA HIS A 835 -45.87 -9.08 4.82
C HIS A 835 -46.54 -9.12 6.20
N GLY A 836 -46.03 -9.96 7.12
CA GLY A 836 -46.57 -10.07 8.47
C GLY A 836 -46.45 -8.77 9.29
N TRP A 837 -45.33 -8.05 9.15
CA TRP A 837 -45.14 -6.75 9.81
C TRP A 837 -46.04 -5.67 9.19
N LEU A 838 -46.12 -5.63 7.86
CA LEU A 838 -46.96 -4.68 7.12
C LEU A 838 -48.44 -4.80 7.55
N ALA A 839 -48.95 -6.02 7.68
CA ALA A 839 -50.31 -6.28 8.14
C ALA A 839 -50.55 -5.88 9.61
N ALA A 840 -49.52 -5.94 10.46
CA ALA A 840 -49.64 -5.66 11.89
C ALA A 840 -49.56 -4.15 12.22
N VAL A 841 -48.78 -3.37 11.46
CA VAL A 841 -48.50 -1.96 11.76
C VAL A 841 -49.71 -1.05 11.55
N ALA A 842 -50.56 -1.37 10.57
CA ALA A 842 -51.80 -0.65 10.31
C ALA A 842 -52.91 -1.65 9.91
N PRO A 843 -53.55 -2.30 10.89
CA PRO A 843 -54.60 -3.28 10.61
C PRO A 843 -55.72 -2.66 9.76
N GLY A 844 -56.09 -3.35 8.67
CA GLY A 844 -57.11 -2.87 7.73
C GLY A 844 -56.63 -1.86 6.68
N ILE A 845 -55.36 -1.45 6.72
CA ILE A 845 -54.72 -0.64 5.67
C ILE A 845 -53.63 -1.49 5.03
N GLU A 846 -53.75 -1.75 3.73
CA GLU A 846 -52.70 -2.45 2.98
C GLU A 846 -51.47 -1.53 2.90
N LEU A 847 -50.36 -1.94 3.54
CA LEU A 847 -49.09 -1.22 3.48
C LEU A 847 -48.12 -1.93 2.52
N LYS A 848 -47.27 -1.16 1.84
CA LYS A 848 -46.20 -1.70 1.00
C LYS A 848 -44.93 -0.88 1.01
N PHE A 849 -43.79 -1.57 0.93
CA PHE A 849 -42.49 -1.04 0.53
C PHE A 849 -42.48 -0.62 -0.93
N ARG A 850 -41.91 0.56 -1.20
CA ARG A 850 -41.57 1.06 -2.54
C ARG A 850 -40.50 2.14 -2.48
N LEU A 851 -40.01 2.59 -3.64
CA LEU A 851 -39.22 3.82 -3.73
C LEU A 851 -40.03 5.05 -3.30
N PRO A 852 -39.40 6.07 -2.69
CA PRO A 852 -40.03 7.35 -2.39
C PRO A 852 -40.44 8.06 -3.69
N SER A 853 -41.48 8.89 -3.62
CA SER A 853 -41.66 9.96 -4.61
C SER A 853 -40.77 11.15 -4.27
N ASP A 854 -40.52 12.03 -5.23
CA ASP A 854 -39.84 13.32 -5.02
C ASP A 854 -40.40 14.09 -3.82
N PHE A 855 -41.72 14.11 -3.70
CA PHE A 855 -42.43 14.85 -2.66
C PHE A 855 -42.23 14.23 -1.27
N GLU A 856 -42.29 12.90 -1.17
CA GLU A 856 -42.05 12.19 0.09
C GLU A 856 -40.59 12.30 0.53
N TRP A 857 -39.67 12.20 -0.43
CA TRP A 857 -38.24 12.34 -0.19
C TRP A 857 -37.92 13.76 0.34
N GLU A 858 -38.40 14.79 -0.35
CA GLU A 858 -38.13 16.17 0.06
C GLU A 858 -38.81 16.53 1.39
N ARG A 859 -40.01 16.00 1.64
CA ARG A 859 -40.68 16.13 2.94
C ARG A 859 -39.83 15.55 4.07
N ALA A 860 -39.19 14.41 3.84
CA ALA A 860 -38.31 13.78 4.80
C ALA A 860 -37.05 14.61 5.05
N ALA A 861 -36.46 15.19 3.99
CA ALA A 861 -35.30 16.07 4.09
C ALA A 861 -35.61 17.37 4.84
N ARG A 862 -36.81 17.93 4.65
CA ARG A 862 -37.17 19.26 5.18
C ARG A 862 -37.77 19.29 6.59
N ASN A 863 -38.13 18.16 7.18
CA ASN A 863 -39.00 18.11 8.37
C ASN A 863 -40.32 18.92 8.24
N GLY A 864 -40.72 19.29 7.02
CA GLY A 864 -41.97 20.00 6.75
C GLY A 864 -41.86 21.53 6.78
N ASP A 865 -40.65 22.08 6.92
CA ASP A 865 -40.38 23.52 6.81
C ASP A 865 -39.58 23.86 5.52
N ALA A 866 -39.23 25.14 5.35
CA ALA A 866 -38.56 25.62 4.14
C ALA A 866 -37.02 25.51 4.18
N ARG A 867 -36.42 24.64 5.01
CA ARG A 867 -34.95 24.54 5.18
C ARG A 867 -34.17 24.20 3.91
N THR A 868 -32.97 24.74 3.76
CA THR A 868 -32.11 24.49 2.57
C THR A 868 -31.49 23.09 2.58
N TYR A 869 -30.98 22.66 3.74
CA TYR A 869 -30.34 21.37 4.00
C TYR A 869 -31.10 20.66 5.13
N PRO A 870 -30.96 19.33 5.29
CA PRO A 870 -31.69 18.61 6.34
C PRO A 870 -31.45 19.15 7.76
N TRP A 871 -30.25 19.66 8.03
CA TRP A 871 -29.84 20.24 9.31
C TRP A 871 -30.10 21.75 9.47
N GLY A 872 -30.49 22.46 8.41
CA GLY A 872 -30.72 23.91 8.51
C GLY A 872 -30.56 24.67 7.19
N ASN A 873 -30.30 25.98 7.27
CA ASN A 873 -30.20 26.85 6.09
C ASN A 873 -28.78 27.12 5.63
N GLU A 874 -27.80 26.92 6.51
CA GLU A 874 -26.38 27.14 6.25
C GLU A 874 -25.67 25.81 6.01
N TRP A 875 -24.78 25.78 5.02
CA TRP A 875 -23.91 24.64 4.79
C TRP A 875 -22.97 24.42 5.98
N ARG A 876 -22.69 23.15 6.28
CA ARG A 876 -21.73 22.76 7.30
C ARG A 876 -20.91 21.59 6.79
N GLU A 877 -19.62 21.82 6.56
CA GLU A 877 -18.68 20.75 6.25
C GLU A 877 -18.68 19.70 7.39
N GLY A 878 -18.55 18.43 7.02
CA GLY A 878 -18.58 17.33 8.00
C GLY A 878 -19.98 16.90 8.46
N TYR A 879 -21.05 17.39 7.85
CA TYR A 879 -22.45 16.95 8.10
C TYR A 879 -22.97 15.96 7.05
N ALA A 880 -22.26 15.77 5.94
CA ALA A 880 -22.62 14.85 4.87
C ALA A 880 -21.38 14.43 4.06
N ASN A 881 -21.37 13.19 3.54
CA ASN A 881 -20.33 12.74 2.63
C ASN A 881 -20.50 13.41 1.26
N THR A 882 -19.71 14.43 0.97
CA THR A 882 -19.77 15.25 -0.26
C THR A 882 -18.34 15.48 -0.76
N GLU A 883 -18.19 16.10 -1.93
CA GLU A 883 -16.87 16.31 -2.56
C GLU A 883 -15.90 17.03 -1.60
N GLU A 884 -16.40 17.95 -0.78
CA GLU A 884 -15.67 18.75 0.21
C GLU A 884 -14.97 17.89 1.27
N ILE A 885 -15.50 16.71 1.60
CA ILE A 885 -14.87 15.82 2.60
C ILE A 885 -13.67 15.07 2.01
N GLY A 886 -13.64 14.83 0.70
CA GLY A 886 -12.50 14.21 0.02
C GLY A 886 -12.40 12.68 0.12
N PHE A 887 -13.41 11.99 0.67
CA PHE A 887 -13.38 10.51 0.81
C PHE A 887 -13.19 9.77 -0.51
N ASN A 888 -13.66 10.34 -1.63
CA ASN A 888 -13.67 9.70 -2.96
C ASN A 888 -14.33 8.30 -2.98
N GLN A 889 -15.20 8.00 -2.02
CA GLN A 889 -15.92 6.74 -1.91
C GLN A 889 -17.18 6.92 -1.06
N THR A 890 -18.04 5.91 -1.04
CA THR A 890 -19.18 5.87 -0.11
C THR A 890 -18.71 5.66 1.32
N SER A 891 -19.40 6.26 2.28
CA SER A 891 -19.17 6.04 3.71
C SER A 891 -20.18 5.04 4.27
N PRO A 892 -19.87 4.32 5.37
CA PRO A 892 -20.86 3.60 6.15
C PRO A 892 -22.09 4.47 6.41
N VAL A 893 -23.28 3.89 6.26
CA VAL A 893 -24.51 4.67 6.41
C VAL A 893 -24.67 5.18 7.85
N GLY A 894 -25.16 6.40 7.98
CA GLY A 894 -25.37 7.08 9.26
C GLY A 894 -24.08 7.51 9.94
N LEU A 895 -22.94 7.53 9.22
CA LEU A 895 -21.70 8.08 9.74
C LEU A 895 -21.90 9.50 10.24
N PHE A 896 -22.70 10.29 9.52
CA PHE A 896 -22.98 11.71 9.80
C PHE A 896 -24.27 11.89 10.60
N ALA A 897 -24.27 11.51 11.88
CA ALA A 897 -25.44 11.61 12.76
C ALA A 897 -26.06 13.03 12.84
N GLN A 898 -25.25 14.08 12.64
CA GLN A 898 -25.70 15.47 12.61
C GLN A 898 -26.29 15.92 11.27
N GLY A 899 -26.21 15.07 10.24
CA GLY A 899 -26.63 15.34 8.86
C GLY A 899 -28.14 15.39 8.64
N THR A 900 -28.93 15.62 9.69
CA THR A 900 -30.39 15.70 9.62
C THR A 900 -30.95 16.48 10.81
N TRP A 901 -32.27 16.64 10.83
CA TRP A 901 -33.00 17.23 11.96
C TRP A 901 -33.22 16.20 13.09
N PRO A 902 -33.42 16.62 14.35
CA PRO A 902 -33.55 15.68 15.46
C PRO A 902 -34.62 14.60 15.24
N GLY A 903 -34.20 13.33 15.15
CA GLY A 903 -35.08 12.17 14.88
C GLY A 903 -35.40 11.91 13.41
N GLY A 904 -34.82 12.67 12.48
CA GLY A 904 -35.01 12.52 11.04
C GLY A 904 -34.19 11.40 10.39
N PRO A 905 -34.42 11.10 9.10
CA PRO A 905 -33.58 10.17 8.34
C PRO A 905 -32.19 10.76 8.07
N LEU A 906 -31.16 9.91 8.16
CA LEU A 906 -29.76 10.25 7.93
C LEU A 906 -29.35 10.01 6.47
N ASP A 907 -28.25 10.63 6.05
CA ASP A 907 -27.67 10.55 4.71
C ASP A 907 -28.66 10.92 3.59
N LEU A 908 -29.58 11.85 3.84
CA LEU A 908 -30.40 12.45 2.79
C LEU A 908 -29.61 13.45 1.93
N THR A 909 -28.45 13.90 2.41
CA THR A 909 -27.52 14.73 1.65
C THR A 909 -26.21 13.97 1.50
N GLY A 910 -25.69 13.91 0.28
CA GLY A 910 -24.42 13.25 -0.03
C GLY A 910 -24.49 11.74 0.03
N ASN A 911 -23.32 11.10 0.16
CA ASN A 911 -23.08 9.66 0.08
C ASN A 911 -23.49 9.08 -1.28
N VAL A 912 -24.78 8.89 -1.54
CA VAL A 912 -25.30 8.41 -2.83
C VAL A 912 -26.54 9.18 -3.25
N TRP A 913 -26.72 9.35 -4.56
CA TRP A 913 -28.01 9.72 -5.11
C TRP A 913 -29.01 8.61 -4.80
N GLU A 914 -30.26 8.98 -4.54
CA GLU A 914 -31.32 8.02 -4.24
C GLU A 914 -32.35 7.98 -5.36
N TRP A 915 -32.58 6.79 -5.93
CA TRP A 915 -33.67 6.57 -6.88
C TRP A 915 -35.03 6.91 -6.26
N THR A 916 -35.84 7.67 -7.01
CA THR A 916 -37.26 7.88 -6.69
C THR A 916 -38.15 7.15 -7.69
N ARG A 917 -39.42 6.96 -7.36
CA ARG A 917 -40.43 6.48 -8.32
C ARG A 917 -40.95 7.59 -9.24
N SER A 918 -40.60 8.85 -8.98
CA SER A 918 -41.12 10.00 -9.74
C SER A 918 -40.44 10.08 -11.10
N VAL A 919 -41.25 10.28 -12.14
CA VAL A 919 -40.74 10.67 -13.45
C VAL A 919 -40.29 12.13 -13.36
N TYR A 920 -39.15 12.45 -13.96
CA TYR A 920 -38.62 13.80 -13.95
C TYR A 920 -39.38 14.69 -14.94
N VAL A 921 -40.32 15.46 -14.41
CA VAL A 921 -41.11 16.47 -15.12
C VAL A 921 -41.11 17.79 -14.34
N PRO A 922 -41.23 18.96 -15.00
CA PRO A 922 -41.33 20.24 -14.31
C PRO A 922 -42.42 20.25 -13.22
N TYR A 923 -42.19 20.98 -12.13
CA TYR A 923 -43.07 21.03 -10.94
C TYR A 923 -44.42 21.75 -11.14
N ASP A 924 -44.69 22.27 -12.34
CA ASP A 924 -45.93 22.94 -12.72
C ASP A 924 -47.13 21.97 -12.83
N ILE A 925 -46.86 20.67 -12.83
CA ILE A 925 -47.84 19.60 -12.83
C ILE A 925 -48.31 19.27 -11.40
N ASP A 926 -49.63 19.20 -11.18
CA ASP A 926 -50.23 18.77 -9.91
C ASP A 926 -49.69 17.41 -9.42
N TYR A 927 -49.50 17.27 -8.09
CA TYR A 927 -49.12 16.01 -7.45
C TYR A 927 -50.11 14.90 -7.81
N ASP A 928 -49.67 13.95 -8.64
CA ASP A 928 -50.42 12.76 -8.98
C ASP A 928 -49.70 11.52 -8.42
N PRO A 929 -50.20 10.94 -7.31
CA PRO A 929 -49.58 9.76 -6.70
C PRO A 929 -49.71 8.48 -7.56
N GLN A 930 -50.52 8.49 -8.62
CA GLN A 930 -50.74 7.36 -9.52
C GLN A 930 -49.99 7.47 -10.84
N ARG A 931 -49.33 8.60 -11.10
CA ARG A 931 -48.61 8.88 -12.35
C ARG A 931 -47.35 8.02 -12.47
N LEU A 932 -47.47 6.88 -13.15
CA LEU A 932 -46.36 6.00 -13.51
C LEU A 932 -46.17 6.05 -15.02
N TYR A 933 -45.25 6.89 -15.51
CA TYR A 933 -44.83 6.80 -16.91
C TYR A 933 -43.60 5.92 -16.99
N THR A 934 -43.79 4.69 -17.44
CA THR A 934 -42.74 3.67 -17.57
C THR A 934 -42.37 3.39 -19.02
N THR A 935 -42.60 4.36 -19.92
CA THR A 935 -42.06 4.26 -21.27
C THR A 935 -40.52 4.37 -21.23
N PRO A 936 -39.79 3.64 -22.10
CA PRO A 936 -38.34 3.60 -22.09
C PRO A 936 -37.64 4.93 -22.41
N ASP A 937 -38.36 6.02 -22.62
CA ASP A 937 -37.84 7.38 -22.87
C ASP A 937 -37.94 8.30 -21.65
N ASN A 938 -38.58 7.86 -20.57
CA ASN A 938 -38.71 8.66 -19.35
C ASN A 938 -37.42 8.65 -18.54
N ARG A 939 -37.04 9.82 -18.04
CA ARG A 939 -35.98 9.95 -17.05
C ARG A 939 -36.61 9.94 -15.65
N MET A 940 -36.03 9.15 -14.75
CA MET A 940 -36.50 9.02 -13.38
C MET A 940 -35.75 10.03 -12.51
N SER A 941 -36.47 10.65 -11.58
CA SER A 941 -35.89 11.63 -10.67
C SER A 941 -35.01 10.94 -9.62
N ILE A 942 -33.88 11.56 -9.32
CA ILE A 942 -32.95 11.16 -8.26
C ILE A 942 -32.69 12.34 -7.33
N ARG A 943 -32.49 12.07 -6.04
CA ARG A 943 -32.38 13.09 -4.99
C ARG A 943 -31.13 12.92 -4.11
N GLY A 944 -30.72 14.01 -3.45
CA GLY A 944 -29.77 13.98 -2.32
C GLY A 944 -28.31 14.31 -2.63
N GLY A 945 -27.87 14.28 -3.88
CA GLY A 945 -26.44 14.42 -4.19
C GLY A 945 -25.67 13.13 -3.92
N SER A 946 -24.34 13.15 -3.98
CA SER A 946 -23.49 11.97 -3.71
C SER A 946 -22.14 12.40 -3.15
N TRP A 947 -21.30 11.44 -2.75
CA TRP A 947 -19.91 11.66 -2.31
C TRP A 947 -19.03 12.44 -3.30
N SER A 948 -19.44 12.53 -4.58
CA SER A 948 -18.68 13.20 -5.65
C SER A 948 -19.28 14.53 -6.12
N ARG A 949 -20.24 15.06 -5.37
CA ARG A 949 -20.89 16.34 -5.68
C ARG A 949 -20.67 17.31 -4.54
N ASP A 950 -20.48 18.57 -4.91
CA ASP A 950 -20.39 19.69 -3.98
C ASP A 950 -21.71 19.98 -3.24
N GLU A 951 -21.63 20.89 -2.27
CA GLU A 951 -22.70 21.40 -1.41
C GLU A 951 -23.96 21.85 -2.18
N SER A 952 -23.80 22.30 -3.43
CA SER A 952 -24.90 22.85 -4.21
C SER A 952 -25.89 21.77 -4.64
N TYR A 953 -25.42 20.52 -4.76
CA TYR A 953 -26.26 19.34 -5.03
C TYR A 953 -26.84 18.71 -3.77
N GLY A 954 -26.33 19.07 -2.59
CA GLY A 954 -26.77 18.53 -1.31
C GLY A 954 -28.05 19.16 -0.73
N ARG A 955 -28.64 20.14 -1.41
CA ARG A 955 -29.83 20.87 -0.94
C ARG A 955 -31.10 20.02 -1.05
N CYS A 956 -32.02 20.16 -0.10
CA CYS A 956 -33.26 19.38 -0.02
C CYS A 956 -34.12 19.43 -1.30
N ALA A 957 -34.16 20.58 -1.98
CA ALA A 957 -34.96 20.79 -3.19
C ALA A 957 -34.28 20.31 -4.48
N VAL A 958 -32.95 20.08 -4.46
CA VAL A 958 -32.25 19.73 -5.68
C VAL A 958 -32.65 18.32 -6.10
N ARG A 959 -32.96 18.20 -7.39
CA ARG A 959 -33.25 16.94 -8.06
C ARG A 959 -32.47 16.87 -9.35
N TYR A 960 -32.03 15.67 -9.67
CA TYR A 960 -31.44 15.35 -10.96
C TYR A 960 -32.27 14.24 -11.60
N ASN A 961 -31.86 13.76 -12.75
CA ASN A 961 -32.54 12.66 -13.41
C ASN A 961 -31.59 11.77 -14.15
N ASP A 962 -31.96 10.50 -14.23
CA ASP A 962 -31.25 9.54 -15.05
C ASP A 962 -32.19 8.55 -15.70
N HIS A 963 -31.67 7.82 -16.67
CA HIS A 963 -32.43 6.81 -17.37
C HIS A 963 -32.68 5.59 -16.45
N PRO A 964 -33.85 4.94 -16.50
CA PRO A 964 -34.14 3.77 -15.66
C PRO A 964 -33.18 2.57 -15.84
N PHE A 965 -32.41 2.49 -16.93
CA PHE A 965 -31.35 1.48 -17.12
C PHE A 965 -29.97 1.93 -16.61
N TYR A 966 -29.79 3.21 -16.29
CA TYR A 966 -28.50 3.70 -15.80
C TYR A 966 -28.20 3.10 -14.42
N TYR A 967 -26.94 2.78 -14.19
CA TYR A 967 -26.42 2.38 -12.90
C TYR A 967 -25.01 2.95 -12.75
N GLY A 968 -24.68 3.42 -11.56
CA GLY A 968 -23.38 4.03 -11.29
C GLY A 968 -22.97 3.87 -9.83
N ASN A 969 -21.68 4.04 -9.55
CA ASN A 969 -21.08 3.97 -8.21
C ASN A 969 -21.45 5.14 -7.27
N LYS A 970 -22.38 6.00 -7.72
CA LYS A 970 -22.88 7.18 -7.00
C LYS A 970 -24.39 7.13 -6.78
N LEU A 971 -25.06 6.05 -7.21
CA LEU A 971 -26.51 5.97 -7.27
C LEU A 971 -26.98 4.69 -6.59
N GLY A 972 -27.79 4.88 -5.56
CA GLY A 972 -28.35 3.83 -4.71
C GLY A 972 -29.86 4.02 -4.51
N LEU A 973 -30.36 3.59 -3.35
CA LEU A 973 -31.77 3.69 -3.02
C LEU A 973 -32.05 3.82 -1.53
N ARG A 974 -33.24 4.37 -1.26
CA ARG A 974 -33.94 4.33 0.02
C ARG A 974 -35.37 3.87 -0.22
N VAL A 975 -35.98 3.27 0.79
CA VAL A 975 -37.36 2.77 0.71
C VAL A 975 -38.32 3.58 1.57
N VAL A 976 -39.58 3.60 1.18
CA VAL A 976 -40.72 4.06 1.99
C VAL A 976 -41.73 2.94 2.18
N VAL A 977 -42.46 2.98 3.30
CA VAL A 977 -43.68 2.19 3.51
C VAL A 977 -44.88 3.11 3.47
N VAL A 978 -45.86 2.79 2.61
CA VAL A 978 -47.04 3.63 2.39
C VAL A 978 -48.32 2.81 2.28
N PRO A 979 -49.50 3.43 2.48
CA PRO A 979 -50.79 2.84 2.14
C PRO A 979 -50.93 2.52 0.63
N SER A 980 -51.60 1.41 0.33
CA SER A 980 -51.94 0.92 -1.00
C SER A 980 -53.47 0.76 -1.15
N PRO A 981 -54.11 1.30 -2.22
CA PRO A 981 -53.60 2.37 -3.07
C PRO A 981 -53.37 3.65 -2.23
N PRO A 982 -52.49 4.57 -2.68
CA PRO A 982 -52.24 5.80 -1.93
C PRO A 982 -53.56 6.55 -1.71
N ALA A 983 -53.94 6.76 -0.46
CA ALA A 983 -55.20 7.41 -0.11
C ALA A 983 -55.26 8.79 -0.79
N LEU A 984 -56.18 8.95 -1.74
CA LEU A 984 -56.56 10.27 -2.23
C LEU A 984 -57.26 10.97 -1.07
N LEU A 985 -56.59 11.93 -0.43
CA LEU A 985 -57.27 12.81 0.50
C LEU A 985 -58.33 13.59 -0.32
N PRO A 986 -59.62 13.55 0.05
CA PRO A 986 -60.64 14.27 -0.68
C PRO A 986 -60.28 15.75 -0.75
N ARG A 987 -60.45 16.38 -1.92
CA ARG A 987 -60.42 17.83 -2.06
C ARG A 987 -61.53 18.39 -1.15
N MET A 988 -61.16 18.84 0.05
CA MET A 988 -62.07 19.60 0.92
C MET A 988 -62.31 20.95 0.25
N GLY A 989 -63.33 20.99 -0.61
CA GLY A 989 -63.66 22.16 -1.42
C GLY A 989 -64.76 21.97 -2.46
N GLU A 990 -65.60 20.94 -2.37
CA GLU A 990 -66.88 20.90 -3.11
C GLU A 990 -67.93 20.21 -2.23
N GLY A 991 -68.74 21.03 -1.55
CA GLY A 991 -69.82 20.62 -0.67
C GLY A 991 -70.41 21.86 -0.02
N SER A 992 -71.58 22.25 -0.52
CA SER A 992 -72.42 23.40 -0.17
C SER A 992 -72.46 23.80 1.30
#